data_AF-A0A3D3NYX4-F1
#
_entry.id   AF-A0A3D3NYX4-F1
#
_cell.length_a   1.000
_cell.length_b   1.000
_cell.length_c   1.000
_cell.angle_alpha   90.00
_cell.angle_beta   90.00
_cell.angle_gamma   90.00
#
_symmetry.space_group_name_H-M   'P 1'
#
loop_
_entity.id
_entity.type
_entity.pdbx_description
1 polymer ?
#
loop_
_entity_poly.entity_id
_entity_poly.type
_entity_poly.pdbx_seq_one_letter_code
_entity_poly.pdbx_strand_id
1 'polypeptide(L)'
;TAGTYKVDPMQGGGEGYQEAGYLMNHFSDYSVNQMRSYINSHVVVWNPALNSGNGSWAQYNATTGGYTTAVSNNGVQFPTTRDAQVISILASMSGGKPGLNMVYPPIGPYTAGLIRLFDPAVAADRTAAQSIYAPTSGCDYCMRVVQGGVTKTYMLAASALTSPSLTDGASLETEAINLPAADGAVTRIELLSTPNVEDVGLPANPTVFYTWGPLMPATATFDLPPEANGSSAVTMTAELGEVQYGYTGGTVEYMFTETSGNPGGTSSAWQTARSYTDTGLQPGTTYTYTVSMRAGTLSSTTSAPLSATTMPVSFANSITVEDTQQFAVASGNGYKTVTGLGTFDAATADKLVVVVGMEHSNNDPCSIYGVRYNGVQMIEAVHQTGGNADGAVGIYYLDNPGPVGTGITVSGYNPNGGLGVAYALSGTAPGFGAFNSRRGNATTSVPITTSAANSIVVAALQNSGNNNSAGTPTANAPLTQTVGASWGSQWGSLASGYQQVATISSITPAFTTSTGGSYSLNVAAVEFLAETTPASTWTQTAGGAQSWTTAANWIANVVPTTVAGDTVDFSTVDIAVNTTLTLGADRAGGLWKFGDTTGTETWTVNAGNTLTLAGTTPSIDVAQNTATLNCVVAGTAGLAKTGAGILALGAANTYTGGTMLSNGTLALAHASALGTGTVTLGGANNPYLNNTSGSLITTSNNFVWAGNFRQGGNLTIDGNVSLTASGTVEQYSTLTINGVISGAFSITKNGTGGLMLNGLNTYTGGTTARQGTVTINTIKNYGVASSLGMPASGSIVIAANNSTTLAYTGTGDSTNRPIQVGGVATGAITATVANNGTGALIFTAPAFNTPVAMTGGAARTLVLGGSFGTSVTPNEVQGVIADNTLNGAAAGANVVSLTKGGTGTWKISGANTYSGTTTISGGGGALILGASNVLPDTTAVLLGSSTLDVDTRTDTVGTLDVTAATAAIRLGTGGAIAFADSSAVDWAGGTLTITGNFVSGSSLKFGNSATALTATQLGKISSAGFTSFSLNSSGYLIANSTAPTYTNWSTTNGTAGAFTADHDNDGVANGIEYFLGGNSNTTGQTPLPGVTNTSGTLTITWTKSATYPGTYGTNFWIESTDTLTGTWTTETVGGNVTQNGNAFTYTFPAGTRRFVRLKVDG
;
A
#
# COMPACT_ATOMS: atom_id res chain seq x y z
N THR A 1 13.48 -34.86 -34.96
CA THR A 1 12.39 -34.98 -33.97
C THR A 1 11.16 -34.34 -34.59
N ALA A 2 10.03 -35.04 -34.68
CA ALA A 2 8.79 -34.44 -35.19
C ALA A 2 8.45 -33.20 -34.34
N GLY A 3 8.15 -32.07 -34.97
CA GLY A 3 7.83 -30.84 -34.25
C GLY A 3 6.59 -31.05 -33.37
N THR A 4 6.70 -30.69 -32.11
CA THR A 4 5.56 -30.74 -31.17
C THR A 4 4.49 -29.76 -31.66
N TYR A 5 3.29 -30.25 -31.94
CA TYR A 5 2.16 -29.38 -32.27
C TYR A 5 1.84 -28.48 -31.07
N LYS A 6 1.75 -27.17 -31.31
CA LYS A 6 1.41 -26.17 -30.29
C LYS A 6 -0.09 -26.19 -30.02
N VAL A 7 -0.48 -25.77 -28.82
CA VAL A 7 -1.88 -25.75 -28.36
C VAL A 7 -2.43 -24.34 -28.41
N ASP A 8 -3.64 -24.19 -28.92
CA ASP A 8 -4.36 -22.91 -28.93
C ASP A 8 -4.68 -22.47 -27.49
N PRO A 9 -4.54 -21.18 -27.13
CA PRO A 9 -4.88 -20.69 -25.79
C PRO A 9 -6.29 -21.07 -25.31
N MET A 10 -7.26 -21.17 -26.23
CA MET A 10 -8.66 -21.51 -25.94
C MET A 10 -8.90 -22.99 -25.60
N GLN A 11 -7.87 -23.84 -25.68
CA GLN A 11 -7.93 -25.27 -25.33
C GLN A 11 -7.33 -25.57 -23.95
N GLY A 12 -7.26 -24.57 -23.07
CA GLY A 12 -6.74 -24.73 -21.70
C GLY A 12 -5.27 -24.35 -21.53
N GLY A 13 -4.79 -23.36 -22.30
CA GLY A 13 -3.41 -22.88 -22.22
C GLY A 13 -3.17 -21.92 -21.03
N GLY A 14 -3.00 -22.48 -19.83
CA GLY A 14 -2.13 -21.88 -18.80
C GLY A 14 -0.66 -21.96 -19.21
N GLU A 15 0.23 -21.31 -18.46
CA GLU A 15 1.67 -21.18 -18.75
C GLU A 15 2.36 -22.46 -19.26
N GLY A 16 3.27 -22.33 -20.25
CA GLY A 16 4.18 -23.42 -20.65
C GLY A 16 4.24 -23.74 -22.16
N TYR A 17 3.40 -23.13 -22.99
CA TYR A 17 3.41 -23.34 -24.46
C TYR A 17 3.78 -22.08 -25.26
N GLN A 18 4.17 -21.00 -24.58
CA GLN A 18 4.59 -19.75 -25.22
C GLN A 18 5.94 -19.95 -25.92
N GLU A 19 6.12 -19.34 -27.09
CA GLU A 19 7.45 -19.27 -27.69
C GLU A 19 8.37 -18.35 -26.86
N ALA A 20 9.65 -18.69 -26.80
CA ALA A 20 10.65 -17.83 -26.19
C ALA A 20 10.62 -16.44 -26.83
N GLY A 21 10.41 -15.40 -26.01
CA GLY A 21 10.26 -14.01 -26.45
C GLY A 21 8.81 -13.53 -26.60
N TYR A 22 7.82 -14.41 -26.43
CA TYR A 22 6.40 -14.05 -26.49
C TYR A 22 5.73 -14.27 -25.13
N LEU A 23 4.97 -13.27 -24.69
CA LEU A 23 4.25 -13.32 -23.40
C LEU A 23 2.95 -14.14 -23.48
N MET A 24 2.52 -14.55 -24.67
CA MET A 24 1.28 -15.27 -24.91
C MET A 24 1.49 -16.45 -25.86
N ASN A 25 0.65 -17.48 -25.74
CA ASN A 25 0.60 -18.57 -26.69
C ASN A 25 0.14 -18.05 -28.05
N HIS A 26 0.65 -18.62 -29.13
CA HIS A 26 0.15 -18.30 -30.46
C HIS A 26 -1.27 -18.86 -30.61
N PHE A 27 -2.21 -18.00 -30.99
CA PHE A 27 -3.52 -18.45 -31.43
C PHE A 27 -3.38 -19.31 -32.68
N SER A 28 -4.17 -20.39 -32.76
CA SER A 28 -4.28 -21.16 -33.99
C SER A 28 -4.85 -20.29 -35.12
N ASP A 29 -4.60 -20.68 -36.36
CA ASP A 29 -5.19 -20.01 -37.53
C ASP A 29 -6.73 -19.94 -37.44
N TYR A 30 -7.36 -20.95 -36.82
CA TYR A 30 -8.80 -20.95 -36.55
C TYR A 30 -9.17 -19.80 -35.61
N SER A 31 -8.54 -19.70 -34.44
CA SER A 31 -8.83 -18.63 -33.48
C SER A 31 -8.47 -17.24 -34.01
N VAL A 32 -7.37 -17.11 -34.77
CA VAL A 32 -7.03 -15.86 -35.47
C VAL A 32 -8.12 -15.47 -36.47
N ASN A 33 -8.66 -16.44 -37.22
CA ASN A 33 -9.75 -16.18 -38.15
C ASN A 33 -11.05 -15.79 -37.42
N GLN A 34 -11.38 -16.44 -36.30
CA GLN A 34 -12.53 -16.08 -35.48
C GLN A 34 -12.38 -14.66 -34.90
N MET A 35 -11.21 -14.32 -34.35
CA MET A 35 -10.92 -12.98 -33.84
C MET A 35 -11.01 -11.93 -34.95
N ARG A 36 -10.45 -12.20 -36.13
CA ARG A 36 -10.56 -11.31 -37.29
C ARG A 36 -12.01 -11.10 -37.69
N SER A 37 -12.80 -12.18 -37.78
CA SER A 37 -14.22 -12.10 -38.13
C SER A 37 -15.01 -11.31 -37.08
N TYR A 38 -14.70 -11.51 -35.79
CA TYR A 38 -15.29 -10.77 -34.68
C TYR A 38 -14.95 -9.28 -34.77
N ILE A 39 -13.68 -8.91 -34.90
CA ILE A 39 -13.22 -7.52 -35.02
C ILE A 39 -13.87 -6.85 -36.23
N ASN A 40 -13.87 -7.51 -37.38
CA ASN A 40 -14.48 -6.99 -38.61
C ASN A 40 -15.98 -6.72 -38.47
N SER A 41 -16.68 -7.48 -37.62
CA SER A 41 -18.13 -7.34 -37.42
C SER A 41 -18.53 -6.50 -36.21
N HIS A 42 -17.61 -6.16 -35.30
CA HIS A 42 -17.94 -5.48 -34.03
C HIS A 42 -17.15 -4.20 -33.76
N VAL A 43 -15.98 -4.01 -34.38
CA VAL A 43 -15.14 -2.83 -34.11
C VAL A 43 -15.49 -1.71 -35.08
N VAL A 44 -15.81 -0.55 -34.51
CA VAL A 44 -15.95 0.71 -35.24
C VAL A 44 -14.65 1.49 -35.09
N VAL A 45 -14.10 1.95 -36.20
CA VAL A 45 -12.84 2.72 -36.25
C VAL A 45 -13.10 4.14 -36.71
N TRP A 46 -12.22 5.04 -36.33
CA TRP A 46 -12.21 6.38 -36.89
C TRP A 46 -11.40 6.38 -38.21
N ASN A 47 -12.06 6.71 -39.31
CA ASN A 47 -11.49 6.83 -40.63
C ASN A 47 -11.81 8.20 -41.26
N PRO A 48 -10.91 9.20 -41.12
CA PRO A 48 -11.14 10.58 -41.57
C PRO A 48 -11.33 10.71 -43.09
N ALA A 49 -10.94 9.69 -43.88
CA ALA A 49 -11.11 9.69 -45.33
C ALA A 49 -12.57 9.46 -45.78
N LEU A 50 -13.45 8.99 -44.88
CA LEU A 50 -14.83 8.60 -45.20
C LEU A 50 -15.88 9.65 -44.81
N ASN A 51 -15.45 10.87 -44.46
CA ASN A 51 -16.23 12.03 -43.98
C ASN A 51 -17.77 11.88 -44.13
N SER A 52 -18.43 11.50 -43.03
CA SER A 52 -19.85 11.21 -42.99
C SER A 52 -20.56 12.05 -41.93
N GLY A 53 -21.86 12.30 -42.11
CA GLY A 53 -22.68 13.09 -41.18
C GLY A 53 -22.76 12.57 -39.74
N ASN A 54 -22.25 11.36 -39.47
CA ASN A 54 -22.16 10.74 -38.14
C ASN A 54 -20.74 10.81 -37.53
N GLY A 55 -19.90 11.72 -38.02
CA GLY A 55 -18.46 11.72 -37.76
C GLY A 55 -17.74 10.72 -38.68
N SER A 56 -16.40 10.71 -38.64
CA SER A 56 -15.60 9.84 -39.50
C SER A 56 -15.57 8.39 -39.02
N TRP A 57 -16.60 7.94 -38.31
CA TRP A 57 -16.70 6.57 -37.79
C TRP A 57 -17.11 5.61 -38.89
N ALA A 58 -16.42 4.47 -38.96
CA ALA A 58 -16.59 3.49 -40.01
C ALA A 58 -16.44 2.06 -39.48
N GLN A 59 -17.19 1.14 -40.06
CA GLN A 59 -17.13 -0.29 -39.76
C GLN A 59 -16.71 -1.06 -41.01
N TYR A 60 -15.97 -2.14 -40.82
CA TYR A 60 -15.51 -2.96 -41.92
C TYR A 60 -16.69 -3.71 -42.57
N ASN A 61 -16.83 -3.61 -43.88
CA ASN A 61 -17.81 -4.36 -44.64
C ASN A 61 -17.12 -5.54 -45.34
N ALA A 62 -17.39 -6.75 -44.87
CA ALA A 62 -16.79 -7.97 -45.41
C ALA A 62 -17.18 -8.27 -46.86
N THR A 63 -18.29 -7.72 -47.35
CA THR A 63 -18.74 -7.91 -48.75
C THR A 63 -17.95 -7.04 -49.72
N THR A 64 -17.65 -5.80 -49.33
CA THR A 64 -16.93 -4.84 -50.19
C THR A 64 -15.42 -4.82 -49.94
N GLY A 65 -14.96 -5.44 -48.86
CA GLY A 65 -13.54 -5.50 -48.48
C GLY A 65 -12.98 -4.17 -47.95
N GLY A 66 -13.84 -3.19 -47.64
CA GLY A 66 -13.46 -1.86 -47.20
C GLY A 66 -14.28 -1.35 -46.02
N TYR A 67 -13.81 -0.26 -45.41
CA TYR A 67 -14.56 0.43 -44.35
C TYR A 67 -15.72 1.25 -44.96
N THR A 68 -16.88 1.20 -44.31
CA THR A 68 -18.09 1.91 -44.73
C THR A 68 -18.65 2.74 -43.58
N THR A 69 -19.38 3.80 -43.92
CA THR A 69 -20.03 4.72 -42.97
C THR A 69 -21.34 4.18 -42.41
N ALA A 70 -21.79 3.01 -42.89
CA ALA A 70 -22.94 2.30 -42.35
C ALA A 70 -22.52 1.58 -41.05
N VAL A 71 -22.57 2.32 -39.95
CA VAL A 71 -22.30 1.84 -38.60
C VAL A 71 -23.61 1.56 -37.87
N SER A 72 -23.83 0.33 -37.40
CA SER A 72 -24.94 -0.01 -36.50
C SER A 72 -24.40 -0.08 -35.07
N ASN A 73 -24.93 0.74 -34.16
CA ASN A 73 -24.40 0.85 -32.79
C ASN A 73 -25.40 0.46 -31.69
N ASN A 74 -26.45 -0.29 -32.00
CA ASN A 74 -27.45 -0.75 -31.01
C ASN A 74 -27.95 0.36 -30.05
N GLY A 75 -28.03 1.62 -30.52
CA GLY A 75 -28.44 2.78 -29.71
C GLY A 75 -27.33 3.56 -29.00
N VAL A 76 -26.07 3.10 -29.00
CA VAL A 76 -24.94 3.81 -28.37
C VAL A 76 -24.50 5.00 -29.25
N GLN A 77 -24.12 6.12 -28.63
CA GLN A 77 -23.58 7.28 -29.36
C GLN A 77 -22.07 7.18 -29.56
N PHE A 78 -21.59 7.62 -30.73
CA PHE A 78 -20.16 7.73 -30.97
C PHE A 78 -19.58 8.98 -30.29
N PRO A 79 -18.30 8.94 -29.86
CA PRO A 79 -17.65 10.12 -29.32
C PRO A 79 -17.64 11.27 -30.33
N THR A 80 -18.07 12.45 -29.88
CA THR A 80 -17.97 13.71 -30.63
C THR A 80 -16.55 14.28 -30.59
N THR A 81 -15.82 13.97 -29.51
CA THR A 81 -14.41 14.31 -29.34
C THR A 81 -13.65 13.05 -28.94
N ARG A 82 -12.51 12.78 -29.59
CA ARG A 82 -11.63 11.66 -29.26
C ARG A 82 -10.41 12.11 -28.49
N ASP A 83 -9.78 11.16 -27.79
CA ASP A 83 -8.48 11.31 -27.15
C ASP A 83 -8.40 12.54 -26.22
N ALA A 84 -9.53 12.88 -25.58
CA ALA A 84 -9.66 13.99 -24.65
C ALA A 84 -9.24 13.54 -23.24
N GLN A 85 -8.68 14.46 -22.46
CA GLN A 85 -8.55 14.26 -21.01
C GLN A 85 -9.93 14.38 -20.38
N VAL A 86 -10.40 13.30 -19.76
CA VAL A 86 -11.74 13.24 -19.15
C VAL A 86 -11.65 12.88 -17.67
N ILE A 87 -12.68 13.30 -16.94
CA ILE A 87 -13.02 12.81 -15.61
C ILE A 87 -14.34 12.05 -15.76
N SER A 88 -14.35 10.78 -15.37
CA SER A 88 -15.52 9.92 -15.47
C SER A 88 -16.22 9.79 -14.14
N ILE A 89 -17.54 9.93 -14.16
CA ILE A 89 -18.40 9.83 -12.97
C ILE A 89 -19.36 8.68 -13.20
N LEU A 90 -19.41 7.76 -12.24
CA LEU A 90 -20.33 6.62 -12.24
C LEU A 90 -21.36 6.81 -11.13
N ALA A 91 -22.62 6.47 -11.41
CA ALA A 91 -23.71 6.50 -10.44
C ALA A 91 -24.55 5.22 -10.54
N SER A 92 -24.83 4.60 -9.40
CA SER A 92 -25.76 3.47 -9.29
C SER A 92 -27.08 3.95 -8.69
N MET A 93 -28.19 3.54 -9.31
CA MET A 93 -29.53 4.05 -9.05
C MET A 93 -30.50 2.89 -8.83
N SER A 94 -31.40 3.03 -7.86
CA SER A 94 -32.49 2.13 -7.52
C SER A 94 -33.68 2.94 -7.01
N GLY A 95 -34.84 2.79 -7.64
CA GLY A 95 -36.09 3.37 -7.13
C GLY A 95 -36.79 2.47 -6.10
N GLY A 96 -36.56 1.15 -6.12
CA GLY A 96 -37.13 0.20 -5.16
C GLY A 96 -36.43 0.17 -3.80
N LYS A 97 -35.15 0.54 -3.73
CA LYS A 97 -34.38 0.66 -2.47
C LYS A 97 -33.44 1.87 -2.51
N PRO A 98 -33.91 3.06 -2.08
CA PRO A 98 -33.14 4.30 -2.16
C PRO A 98 -31.79 4.27 -1.43
N GLY A 99 -31.64 3.43 -0.39
CA GLY A 99 -30.37 3.26 0.34
C GLY A 99 -29.25 2.58 -0.45
N LEU A 100 -29.50 2.10 -1.67
CA LEU A 100 -28.49 1.55 -2.58
C LEU A 100 -27.97 2.58 -3.60
N ASN A 101 -28.59 3.76 -3.66
CA ASN A 101 -28.16 4.83 -4.54
C ASN A 101 -26.77 5.32 -4.12
N MET A 102 -25.86 5.43 -5.07
CA MET A 102 -24.51 5.94 -4.79
C MET A 102 -23.91 6.60 -6.01
N VAL A 103 -23.00 7.54 -5.76
CA VAL A 103 -22.11 8.11 -6.77
C VAL A 103 -20.68 7.73 -6.40
N TYR A 104 -19.96 7.14 -7.35
CA TYR A 104 -18.56 6.75 -7.17
C TYR A 104 -17.65 7.98 -7.22
N PRO A 105 -16.49 7.94 -6.53
CA PRO A 105 -15.47 8.96 -6.72
C PRO A 105 -15.11 9.15 -8.20
N PRO A 106 -14.98 10.41 -8.69
CA PRO A 106 -14.59 10.70 -10.05
C PRO A 106 -13.26 10.04 -10.39
N ILE A 107 -13.22 9.40 -11.54
CA ILE A 107 -12.07 8.66 -12.05
C ILE A 107 -11.40 9.51 -13.12
N GLY A 108 -10.13 9.88 -12.92
CA GLY A 108 -9.35 10.62 -13.89
C GLY A 108 -8.47 11.70 -13.26
N PRO A 109 -7.78 12.50 -14.10
CA PRO A 109 -7.91 12.53 -15.55
C PRO A 109 -7.30 11.31 -16.26
N TYR A 110 -7.95 10.83 -17.32
CA TYR A 110 -7.38 9.86 -18.27
C TYR A 110 -7.86 10.14 -19.70
N THR A 111 -7.23 9.51 -20.70
CA THR A 111 -7.55 9.74 -22.11
C THR A 111 -8.73 8.86 -22.55
N ALA A 112 -9.83 9.48 -22.98
CA ALA A 112 -11.00 8.80 -23.55
C ALA A 112 -11.79 9.68 -24.52
N GLY A 113 -12.90 9.15 -25.04
CA GLY A 113 -13.85 9.91 -25.85
C GLY A 113 -14.87 10.67 -25.00
N LEU A 114 -15.30 11.84 -25.48
CA LEU A 114 -16.46 12.56 -24.97
C LEU A 114 -17.65 12.27 -25.88
N ILE A 115 -18.77 11.86 -25.28
CA ILE A 115 -20.08 11.78 -25.95
C ILE A 115 -20.86 13.06 -25.65
N ARG A 116 -21.92 13.32 -26.43
CA ARG A 116 -22.82 14.44 -26.14
C ARG A 116 -23.59 14.14 -24.84
N LEU A 117 -23.57 15.09 -23.92
CA LEU A 117 -24.41 15.08 -22.71
C LEU A 117 -25.56 16.07 -22.90
N PHE A 118 -26.67 15.86 -22.18
CA PHE A 118 -27.90 16.63 -22.34
C PHE A 118 -28.23 17.42 -21.08
N ASP A 119 -28.43 18.73 -21.22
CA ASP A 119 -28.85 19.60 -20.11
C ASP A 119 -30.39 19.66 -20.01
N PRO A 120 -30.99 19.26 -18.88
CA PRO A 120 -32.45 19.28 -18.70
C PRO A 120 -33.07 20.67 -18.70
N ALA A 121 -32.30 21.74 -18.52
CA ALA A 121 -32.80 23.10 -18.66
C ALA A 121 -33.06 23.47 -20.14
N VAL A 122 -32.40 22.82 -21.10
CA VAL A 122 -32.43 23.19 -22.52
C VAL A 122 -33.44 22.34 -23.29
N ALA A 123 -34.46 22.97 -23.87
CA ALA A 123 -35.55 22.27 -24.58
C ALA A 123 -35.09 21.41 -25.78
N ALA A 124 -34.07 21.86 -26.50
CA ALA A 124 -33.50 21.12 -27.62
C ALA A 124 -32.73 19.87 -27.14
N ASP A 125 -32.05 19.94 -25.99
CA ASP A 125 -31.37 18.80 -25.39
C ASP A 125 -32.37 17.79 -24.83
N ARG A 126 -33.48 18.25 -24.24
CA ARG A 126 -34.59 17.39 -23.84
C ARG A 126 -35.17 16.59 -25.00
N THR A 127 -35.48 17.27 -26.10
CA THR A 127 -36.01 16.61 -27.32
C THR A 127 -35.02 15.58 -27.86
N ALA A 128 -33.72 15.89 -27.84
CA ALA A 128 -32.68 14.95 -28.29
C ALA A 128 -32.53 13.76 -27.32
N ALA A 129 -32.50 14.00 -26.02
CA ALA A 129 -32.42 12.95 -24.99
C ALA A 129 -33.62 11.99 -25.06
N GLN A 130 -34.83 12.48 -25.31
CA GLN A 130 -36.01 11.63 -25.53
C GLN A 130 -35.79 10.63 -26.68
N SER A 131 -35.16 11.07 -27.77
CA SER A 131 -34.89 10.17 -28.91
C SER A 131 -33.71 9.22 -28.69
N ILE A 132 -32.76 9.58 -27.82
CA ILE A 132 -31.45 8.91 -27.70
C ILE A 132 -31.33 8.07 -26.43
N TYR A 133 -31.69 8.63 -25.27
CA TYR A 133 -31.63 7.97 -23.96
C TYR A 133 -32.95 7.28 -23.61
N ALA A 134 -34.08 7.88 -23.96
CA ALA A 134 -35.40 7.46 -23.48
C ALA A 134 -36.42 7.14 -24.60
N PRO A 135 -36.08 6.32 -25.61
CA PRO A 135 -36.99 6.06 -26.73
C PRO A 135 -38.27 5.30 -26.33
N THR A 136 -38.30 4.64 -25.17
CA THR A 136 -39.44 3.84 -24.68
C THR A 136 -39.82 4.05 -23.22
N SER A 137 -38.93 4.57 -22.36
CA SER A 137 -39.05 4.41 -20.90
C SER A 137 -38.80 5.68 -20.07
N GLY A 138 -38.53 6.83 -20.67
CA GLY A 138 -38.26 8.10 -19.96
C GLY A 138 -36.86 8.22 -19.36
N CYS A 139 -36.38 9.46 -19.14
CA CYS A 139 -35.17 9.79 -18.38
C CYS A 139 -35.58 10.23 -16.97
N ASP A 140 -35.52 9.33 -16.00
CA ASP A 140 -36.05 9.58 -14.65
C ASP A 140 -34.99 10.01 -13.62
N TYR A 141 -33.73 10.12 -14.05
CA TYR A 141 -32.60 10.49 -13.20
C TYR A 141 -31.70 11.53 -13.87
N CYS A 142 -31.19 12.45 -13.06
CA CYS A 142 -30.19 13.45 -13.46
C CYS A 142 -29.00 13.44 -12.50
N MET A 143 -27.88 13.96 -12.96
CA MET A 143 -26.70 14.20 -12.14
C MET A 143 -26.31 15.67 -12.18
N ARG A 144 -26.25 16.30 -11.01
CA ARG A 144 -25.82 17.70 -10.85
C ARG A 144 -24.39 17.74 -10.33
N VAL A 145 -23.49 18.32 -11.11
CA VAL A 145 -22.04 18.31 -10.87
C VAL A 145 -21.51 19.73 -10.72
N VAL A 146 -20.71 19.96 -9.68
CA VAL A 146 -19.90 21.17 -9.50
C VAL A 146 -18.48 20.86 -9.95
N GLN A 147 -18.04 21.48 -11.04
CA GLN A 147 -16.71 21.31 -11.61
C GLN A 147 -16.10 22.68 -11.91
N GLY A 148 -14.87 22.93 -11.44
CA GLY A 148 -14.20 24.22 -11.63
C GLY A 148 -14.97 25.42 -11.04
N GLY A 149 -15.85 25.17 -10.06
CA GLY A 149 -16.73 26.19 -9.47
C GLY A 149 -18.05 26.43 -10.23
N VAL A 150 -18.32 25.71 -11.32
CA VAL A 150 -19.56 25.82 -12.10
C VAL A 150 -20.45 24.60 -11.86
N THR A 151 -21.73 24.83 -11.59
CA THR A 151 -22.75 23.78 -11.45
C THR A 151 -23.42 23.50 -12.79
N LYS A 152 -23.39 22.25 -13.25
CA LYS A 152 -24.09 21.76 -14.45
C LYS A 152 -24.95 20.55 -14.10
N THR A 153 -26.08 20.38 -14.78
CA THR A 153 -26.96 19.20 -14.60
C THR A 153 -27.00 18.41 -15.89
N TYR A 154 -26.85 17.09 -15.80
CA TYR A 154 -26.82 16.19 -16.95
C TYR A 154 -27.89 15.12 -16.77
N MET A 155 -28.69 14.87 -17.81
CA MET A 155 -29.60 13.72 -17.83
C MET A 155 -28.81 12.41 -17.89
N LEU A 156 -29.31 11.38 -17.21
CA LEU A 156 -28.78 10.01 -17.30
C LEU A 156 -29.70 9.15 -18.16
N ALA A 157 -29.14 8.14 -18.83
CA ALA A 157 -29.88 7.23 -19.70
C ALA A 157 -30.59 6.12 -18.89
N ALA A 158 -31.31 6.50 -17.83
CA ALA A 158 -31.93 5.58 -16.89
C ALA A 158 -33.40 5.94 -16.65
N SER A 159 -34.24 4.90 -16.55
CA SER A 159 -35.69 5.00 -16.33
C SER A 159 -36.08 4.53 -14.93
N ALA A 160 -37.29 4.84 -14.47
CA ALA A 160 -37.73 4.60 -13.11
C ALA A 160 -37.71 3.11 -12.75
N LEU A 161 -36.78 2.74 -11.86
CA LEU A 161 -36.59 1.36 -11.41
C LEU A 161 -37.51 1.07 -10.22
N THR A 162 -38.61 0.36 -10.44
CA THR A 162 -39.67 0.18 -9.42
C THR A 162 -39.57 -1.14 -8.66
N SER A 163 -38.69 -2.06 -9.05
CA SER A 163 -38.59 -3.39 -8.44
C SER A 163 -37.90 -3.34 -7.06
N PRO A 164 -38.56 -3.79 -5.97
CA PRO A 164 -37.96 -3.85 -4.64
C PRO A 164 -37.04 -5.08 -4.42
N SER A 165 -36.98 -6.01 -5.39
CA SER A 165 -36.23 -7.27 -5.28
C SER A 165 -34.79 -7.12 -5.77
N LEU A 166 -33.80 -7.42 -4.93
CA LEU A 166 -32.36 -7.30 -5.26
C LEU A 166 -31.86 -8.29 -6.32
N THR A 167 -32.65 -9.30 -6.66
CA THR A 167 -32.29 -10.33 -7.65
C THR A 167 -32.86 -10.03 -9.03
N ASP A 168 -33.63 -8.95 -9.17
CA ASP A 168 -34.22 -8.51 -10.42
C ASP A 168 -33.27 -7.53 -11.13
N GLY A 169 -33.02 -7.74 -12.42
CA GLY A 169 -32.20 -6.84 -13.25
C GLY A 169 -32.78 -5.43 -13.35
N ALA A 170 -34.07 -5.25 -13.08
CA ALA A 170 -34.75 -3.94 -13.04
C ALA A 170 -34.69 -3.24 -11.66
N SER A 171 -33.89 -3.74 -10.71
CA SER A 171 -33.79 -3.19 -9.35
C SER A 171 -32.64 -2.20 -9.13
N LEU A 172 -31.61 -2.25 -9.98
CA LEU A 172 -30.42 -1.42 -9.91
C LEU A 172 -29.85 -1.19 -11.32
N GLU A 173 -29.60 0.07 -11.67
CA GLU A 173 -28.95 0.47 -12.93
C GLU A 173 -27.73 1.32 -12.61
N THR A 174 -26.67 1.19 -13.40
CA THR A 174 -25.43 1.95 -13.22
C THR A 174 -25.11 2.71 -14.51
N GLU A 175 -25.05 4.02 -14.39
CA GLU A 175 -24.75 4.93 -15.50
C GLU A 175 -23.42 5.64 -15.31
N ALA A 176 -22.78 5.99 -16.42
CA ALA A 176 -21.49 6.69 -16.43
C ALA A 176 -21.48 7.85 -17.41
N ILE A 177 -20.90 8.98 -17.01
CA ILE A 177 -20.62 10.10 -17.92
C ILE A 177 -19.15 10.48 -17.90
N ASN A 178 -18.66 10.98 -19.05
CA ASN A 178 -17.33 11.57 -19.17
C ASN A 178 -17.45 13.09 -19.26
N LEU A 179 -16.77 13.80 -18.35
CA LEU A 179 -16.66 15.25 -18.34
C LEU A 179 -15.27 15.69 -18.81
N PRO A 180 -15.12 16.82 -19.52
CA PRO A 180 -13.81 17.35 -19.88
C PRO A 180 -13.00 17.69 -18.61
N ALA A 181 -11.78 17.15 -18.49
CA ALA A 181 -10.92 17.48 -17.35
C ALA A 181 -10.48 18.96 -17.34
N ALA A 182 -10.50 19.61 -18.51
CA ALA A 182 -10.18 21.02 -18.68
C ALA A 182 -11.19 21.96 -17.96
N ASP A 183 -12.41 21.49 -17.65
CA ASP A 183 -13.42 22.25 -16.92
C ASP A 183 -13.08 22.38 -15.42
N GLY A 184 -11.95 21.80 -14.97
CA GLY A 184 -11.42 21.90 -13.61
C GLY A 184 -11.74 20.68 -12.74
N ALA A 185 -11.43 20.78 -11.45
CA ALA A 185 -11.67 19.71 -10.50
C ALA A 185 -13.17 19.57 -10.19
N VAL A 186 -13.67 18.34 -10.12
CA VAL A 186 -15.01 18.03 -9.65
C VAL A 186 -15.01 18.09 -8.12
N THR A 187 -15.82 18.97 -7.54
CA THR A 187 -15.86 19.21 -6.09
C THR A 187 -17.15 18.76 -5.44
N ARG A 188 -18.23 18.58 -6.19
CA ARG A 188 -19.51 18.05 -5.69
C ARG A 188 -20.31 17.39 -6.81
N ILE A 189 -21.04 16.34 -6.48
CA ILE A 189 -21.97 15.63 -7.37
C ILE A 189 -23.22 15.28 -6.57
N GLU A 190 -24.39 15.46 -7.16
CA GLU A 190 -25.67 15.06 -6.60
C GLU A 190 -26.42 14.21 -7.62
N LEU A 191 -26.87 13.04 -7.17
CA LEU A 191 -27.76 12.16 -7.92
C LEU A 191 -29.21 12.55 -7.64
N LEU A 192 -29.97 12.87 -8.67
CA LEU A 192 -31.31 13.45 -8.57
C LEU A 192 -32.37 12.50 -9.12
N SER A 193 -33.51 12.42 -8.45
CA SER A 193 -34.75 11.90 -9.03
C SER A 193 -35.42 13.00 -9.84
N THR A 194 -35.61 12.76 -11.13
CA THR A 194 -36.23 13.69 -12.06
C THR A 194 -37.16 12.95 -13.01
N PRO A 195 -38.33 12.47 -12.53
CA PRO A 195 -39.19 11.64 -13.37
C PRO A 195 -39.61 12.34 -14.68
N ASN A 196 -39.42 11.66 -15.81
CA ASN A 196 -39.67 12.13 -17.18
C ASN A 196 -39.10 13.53 -17.48
N VAL A 197 -37.85 13.80 -17.07
CA VAL A 197 -37.24 15.14 -17.17
C VAL A 197 -37.16 15.66 -18.61
N GLU A 198 -37.09 14.75 -19.58
CA GLU A 198 -37.11 15.03 -21.01
C GLU A 198 -38.44 15.64 -21.47
N ASP A 199 -39.55 15.30 -20.82
CA ASP A 199 -40.88 15.82 -21.15
C ASP A 199 -41.25 17.05 -20.30
N VAL A 200 -41.08 16.96 -18.98
CA VAL A 200 -41.59 17.99 -18.04
C VAL A 200 -40.55 19.04 -17.66
N GLY A 201 -39.27 18.82 -18.00
CA GLY A 201 -38.16 19.68 -17.61
C GLY A 201 -37.69 19.49 -16.18
N LEU A 202 -36.59 20.16 -15.82
CA LEU A 202 -36.01 20.04 -14.48
C LEU A 202 -36.97 20.60 -13.41
N PRO A 203 -37.35 19.83 -12.36
CA PRO A 203 -38.19 20.31 -11.28
C PRO A 203 -37.52 21.46 -10.52
N ALA A 204 -38.31 22.35 -9.91
CA ALA A 204 -37.77 23.43 -9.07
C ALA A 204 -37.00 22.90 -7.84
N ASN A 205 -37.45 21.77 -7.28
CA ASN A 205 -36.85 21.12 -6.11
C ASN A 205 -36.73 19.61 -6.36
N PRO A 206 -35.75 19.14 -7.17
CA PRO A 206 -35.60 17.72 -7.43
C PRO A 206 -35.10 17.00 -6.17
N THR A 207 -35.60 15.79 -5.92
CA THR A 207 -35.18 14.97 -4.79
C THR A 207 -33.74 14.50 -5.00
N VAL A 208 -32.87 14.72 -4.02
CA VAL A 208 -31.48 14.25 -4.05
C VAL A 208 -31.42 12.86 -3.40
N PHE A 209 -31.01 11.85 -4.16
CA PHE A 209 -30.82 10.49 -3.66
C PHE A 209 -29.47 10.28 -3.00
N TYR A 210 -28.42 10.95 -3.51
CA TYR A 210 -27.06 10.78 -3.01
C TYR A 210 -26.21 12.02 -3.33
N THR A 211 -25.27 12.36 -2.45
CA THR A 211 -24.31 13.46 -2.66
C THR A 211 -22.88 12.95 -2.46
N TRP A 212 -22.02 13.21 -3.44
CA TRP A 212 -20.57 13.01 -3.37
C TRP A 212 -19.86 14.38 -3.35
N GLY A 213 -18.88 14.58 -2.48
CA GLY A 213 -18.19 15.87 -2.27
C GLY A 213 -18.24 16.31 -0.80
N PRO A 214 -17.45 17.31 -0.35
CA PRO A 214 -17.40 17.68 1.05
C PRO A 214 -18.73 18.29 1.49
N LEU A 215 -19.47 17.54 2.30
CA LEU A 215 -20.46 18.09 3.20
C LEU A 215 -19.68 18.68 4.39
N MET A 216 -19.43 19.99 4.33
CA MET A 216 -18.94 20.76 5.48
C MET A 216 -20.07 20.94 6.49
N PRO A 217 -19.76 21.01 7.80
CA PRO A 217 -20.63 20.47 8.84
C PRO A 217 -22.05 21.00 8.71
N ALA A 218 -23.02 20.12 9.01
CA ALA A 218 -24.41 20.50 9.13
C ALA A 218 -24.57 21.74 10.01
N THR A 219 -25.71 22.44 9.90
CA THR A 219 -26.04 23.56 10.78
C THR A 219 -25.72 23.20 12.22
N ALA A 220 -24.94 24.04 12.91
CA ALA A 220 -24.56 23.73 14.28
C ALA A 220 -25.81 23.66 15.15
N THR A 221 -25.92 22.61 15.94
CA THR A 221 -27.06 22.28 16.80
C THR A 221 -26.56 21.83 18.17
N PHE A 222 -27.43 21.91 19.16
CA PHE A 222 -27.14 21.42 20.50
C PHE A 222 -27.53 19.94 20.60
N ASP A 223 -26.58 19.09 20.99
CA ASP A 223 -26.80 17.71 21.44
C ASP A 223 -27.46 17.71 22.82
N LEU A 224 -26.97 18.60 23.69
CA LEU A 224 -27.59 18.96 24.97
C LEU A 224 -27.86 20.48 24.94
N PRO A 225 -29.14 20.93 24.94
CA PRO A 225 -29.46 22.35 25.02
C PRO A 225 -28.92 22.95 26.33
N PRO A 226 -28.81 24.29 26.43
CA PRO A 226 -28.41 24.94 27.68
C PRO A 226 -29.30 24.52 28.85
N GLU A 227 -28.72 23.90 29.86
CA GLU A 227 -29.40 23.43 31.07
C GLU A 227 -28.74 23.99 32.34
N ALA A 228 -29.56 24.50 33.27
CA ALA A 228 -29.06 25.05 34.52
C ALA A 228 -28.62 23.95 35.50
N ASN A 229 -27.33 23.95 35.86
CA ASN A 229 -26.74 23.01 36.81
C ASN A 229 -26.51 23.68 38.17
N GLY A 230 -27.60 24.20 38.75
CA GLY A 230 -27.61 24.89 40.04
C GLY A 230 -27.86 26.40 39.93
N SER A 231 -27.56 27.12 41.00
CA SER A 231 -27.87 28.55 41.11
C SER A 231 -26.90 29.48 40.39
N SER A 232 -25.81 28.94 39.84
CA SER A 232 -24.73 29.76 39.25
C SER A 232 -24.00 29.11 38.06
N ALA A 233 -24.62 28.12 37.41
CA ALA A 233 -24.02 27.44 36.27
C ALA A 233 -25.04 26.96 35.24
N VAL A 234 -24.67 26.98 33.96
CA VAL A 234 -25.40 26.40 32.82
C VAL A 234 -24.45 25.53 32.01
N THR A 235 -24.85 24.31 31.67
CA THR A 235 -24.07 23.36 30.86
C THR A 235 -24.77 23.09 29.54
N MET A 236 -24.01 22.94 28.46
CA MET A 236 -24.50 22.66 27.12
C MET A 236 -23.50 21.80 26.34
N THR A 237 -23.98 21.05 25.34
CA THR A 237 -23.15 20.22 24.47
C THR A 237 -23.58 20.40 23.01
N ALA A 238 -22.61 20.55 22.11
CA ALA A 238 -22.82 20.63 20.66
C ALA A 238 -22.96 19.23 20.05
N GLU A 239 -23.80 19.11 19.01
CA GLU A 239 -23.88 17.89 18.20
C GLU A 239 -22.52 17.59 17.55
N LEU A 240 -22.21 16.32 17.33
CA LEU A 240 -20.94 15.94 16.74
C LEU A 240 -20.88 16.43 15.29
N GLY A 241 -19.93 17.33 14.98
CA GLY A 241 -19.67 17.73 13.61
C GLY A 241 -19.04 16.58 12.83
N GLU A 242 -19.78 16.00 11.88
CA GLU A 242 -19.26 14.98 10.98
C GLU A 242 -18.46 15.61 9.83
N VAL A 243 -17.35 14.97 9.47
CA VAL A 243 -16.59 15.27 8.26
C VAL A 243 -16.51 14.00 7.44
N GLN A 244 -17.09 14.00 6.24
CA GLN A 244 -17.17 12.79 5.41
C GLN A 244 -15.80 12.38 4.82
N TYR A 245 -15.68 11.08 4.53
CA TYR A 245 -14.52 10.37 4.00
C TYR A 245 -13.77 11.13 2.89
N GLY A 246 -12.50 11.46 3.13
CA GLY A 246 -11.60 12.07 2.16
C GLY A 246 -11.16 13.52 2.47
N TYR A 247 -11.68 14.15 3.52
CA TYR A 247 -11.21 15.47 3.96
C TYR A 247 -9.95 15.37 4.85
N THR A 248 -8.91 16.12 4.51
CA THR A 248 -7.61 16.15 5.23
C THR A 248 -7.39 17.45 6.03
N GLY A 249 -8.39 18.34 6.12
CA GLY A 249 -8.22 19.73 6.57
C GLY A 249 -8.42 20.05 8.06
N GLY A 250 -8.19 19.11 8.98
CA GLY A 250 -8.11 19.36 10.43
C GLY A 250 -9.33 18.93 11.27
N THR A 251 -9.17 18.96 12.60
CA THR A 251 -10.20 18.61 13.60
C THR A 251 -11.32 19.66 13.68
N VAL A 252 -12.58 19.22 13.91
CA VAL A 252 -13.72 20.12 14.12
C VAL A 252 -13.60 20.84 15.46
N GLU A 253 -13.82 22.15 15.46
CA GLU A 253 -13.84 23.03 16.63
C GLU A 253 -15.23 23.66 16.81
N TYR A 254 -15.60 23.96 18.06
CA TYR A 254 -16.90 24.45 18.50
C TYR A 254 -16.73 25.77 19.28
N MET A 255 -17.68 26.68 19.16
CA MET A 255 -17.73 27.93 19.92
C MET A 255 -19.15 28.17 20.44
N PHE A 256 -19.28 28.32 21.76
CA PHE A 256 -20.53 28.64 22.45
C PHE A 256 -20.57 30.11 22.78
N THR A 257 -21.58 30.82 22.27
CA THR A 257 -21.72 32.26 22.43
C THR A 257 -22.91 32.56 23.31
N GLU A 258 -22.68 33.17 24.46
CA GLU A 258 -23.70 33.75 25.34
C GLU A 258 -24.23 35.04 24.70
N THR A 259 -25.54 35.15 24.58
CA THR A 259 -26.21 36.26 23.88
C THR A 259 -27.27 36.97 24.72
N SER A 260 -27.51 36.57 25.97
CA SER A 260 -28.50 37.26 26.84
C SER A 260 -27.99 38.59 27.37
N GLY A 261 -26.67 38.74 27.55
CA GLY A 261 -26.06 39.97 28.10
C GLY A 261 -26.25 40.14 29.60
N ASN A 262 -26.72 39.11 30.31
CA ASN A 262 -26.93 39.14 31.75
C ASN A 262 -25.59 39.04 32.53
N PRO A 263 -25.44 39.72 33.68
CA PRO A 263 -24.21 39.72 34.45
C PRO A 263 -23.76 38.31 34.83
N GLY A 264 -22.46 38.02 34.66
CA GLY A 264 -21.86 36.72 34.97
C GLY A 264 -21.85 35.72 33.83
N GLY A 265 -22.59 35.95 32.73
CA GLY A 265 -22.56 35.09 31.54
C GLY A 265 -21.27 35.27 30.72
N THR A 266 -20.70 34.16 30.23
CA THR A 266 -19.48 34.15 29.42
C THR A 266 -19.59 33.27 28.18
N SER A 267 -18.91 33.65 27.10
CA SER A 267 -18.79 32.85 25.88
C SER A 267 -17.50 32.03 25.90
N SER A 268 -17.50 30.86 25.26
CA SER A 268 -16.30 30.05 25.09
C SER A 268 -15.36 30.64 24.02
N ALA A 269 -14.09 30.27 24.07
CA ALA A 269 -13.22 30.32 22.88
C ALA A 269 -13.56 29.16 21.93
N TRP A 270 -12.98 29.18 20.72
CA TRP A 270 -12.99 28.00 19.85
C TRP A 270 -12.25 26.85 20.54
N GLN A 271 -12.91 25.70 20.64
CA GLN A 271 -12.40 24.54 21.36
C GLN A 271 -12.77 23.25 20.64
N THR A 272 -11.96 22.20 20.77
CA THR A 272 -12.27 20.87 20.22
C THR A 272 -13.26 20.09 21.10
N ALA A 273 -13.43 20.51 22.36
CA ALA A 273 -14.40 19.94 23.28
C ALA A 273 -15.84 20.34 22.90
N ARG A 274 -16.72 19.35 22.82
CA ARG A 274 -18.14 19.55 22.48
C ARG A 274 -18.98 20.09 23.64
N SER A 275 -18.49 20.08 24.87
CA SER A 275 -19.24 20.55 26.03
C SER A 275 -18.66 21.86 26.56
N TYR A 276 -19.54 22.73 27.04
CA TYR A 276 -19.18 23.96 27.71
C TYR A 276 -20.05 24.14 28.94
N THR A 277 -19.45 24.59 30.05
CA THR A 277 -20.16 24.97 31.27
C THR A 277 -19.81 26.41 31.57
N ASP A 278 -20.81 27.28 31.52
CA ASP A 278 -20.70 28.67 31.91
C ASP A 278 -20.99 28.78 33.42
N THR A 279 -20.11 29.45 34.16
CA THR A 279 -20.10 29.46 35.64
C THR A 279 -19.94 30.88 36.15
N GLY A 280 -20.43 31.16 37.37
CA GLY A 280 -20.46 32.52 37.93
C GLY A 280 -21.75 33.28 37.59
N LEU A 281 -22.78 32.54 37.16
CA LEU A 281 -24.09 33.07 36.79
C LEU A 281 -24.88 33.53 38.03
N GLN A 282 -25.80 34.45 37.85
CA GLN A 282 -26.69 34.94 38.91
C GLN A 282 -27.85 33.98 39.14
N PRO A 283 -28.29 33.74 40.38
CA PRO A 283 -29.45 32.88 40.69
C PRO A 283 -30.76 33.36 40.06
N GLY A 284 -31.63 32.44 39.63
CA GLY A 284 -32.97 32.78 39.10
C GLY A 284 -32.96 33.53 37.77
N THR A 285 -31.85 33.54 37.03
CA THR A 285 -31.61 34.40 35.86
C THR A 285 -31.50 33.59 34.58
N THR A 286 -32.14 34.04 33.51
CA THR A 286 -32.15 33.35 32.21
C THR A 286 -30.94 33.74 31.35
N TYR A 287 -30.16 32.77 30.90
CA TYR A 287 -29.05 32.94 29.98
C TYR A 287 -29.38 32.28 28.64
N THR A 288 -28.85 32.83 27.54
CA THR A 288 -29.18 32.40 26.16
C THR A 288 -27.89 32.12 25.42
N TYR A 289 -27.80 30.97 24.74
CA TYR A 289 -26.59 30.56 24.03
C TYR A 289 -26.88 30.16 22.59
N THR A 290 -25.88 30.38 21.73
CA THR A 290 -25.79 29.81 20.38
C THR A 290 -24.49 29.01 20.23
N VAL A 291 -24.45 28.07 19.30
CA VAL A 291 -23.24 27.32 18.97
C VAL A 291 -22.87 27.46 17.50
N SER A 292 -21.57 27.57 17.22
CA SER A 292 -20.99 27.54 15.87
C SER A 292 -19.90 26.47 15.76
N MET A 293 -19.71 25.90 14.57
CA MET A 293 -18.69 24.89 14.29
C MET A 293 -17.76 25.32 13.16
N ARG A 294 -16.51 24.86 13.17
CA ARG A 294 -15.57 25.04 12.05
C ARG A 294 -14.60 23.87 11.91
N ALA A 295 -14.08 23.67 10.70
CA ALA A 295 -12.99 22.73 10.40
C ALA A 295 -12.00 23.42 9.44
N GLY A 296 -10.86 23.87 9.96
CA GLY A 296 -9.92 24.69 9.19
C GLY A 296 -10.51 26.07 8.83
N THR A 297 -10.60 26.41 7.55
CA THR A 297 -11.17 27.68 7.06
C THR A 297 -12.68 27.64 6.84
N LEU A 298 -13.32 26.48 7.05
CA LEU A 298 -14.73 26.24 6.74
C LEU A 298 -15.55 26.30 8.03
N SER A 299 -16.68 27.04 8.02
CA SER A 299 -17.55 27.27 9.20
C SER A 299 -19.00 26.92 8.89
N SER A 300 -19.73 26.39 9.88
CA SER A 300 -21.16 26.12 9.78
C SER A 300 -21.99 27.40 9.96
N THR A 301 -23.28 27.34 9.63
CA THR A 301 -24.26 28.31 10.14
C THR A 301 -24.43 28.11 11.65
N THR A 302 -24.45 29.21 12.40
CA THR A 302 -24.71 29.23 13.85
C THR A 302 -26.10 28.67 14.17
N SER A 303 -26.23 28.00 15.31
CA SER A 303 -27.48 27.43 15.80
C SER A 303 -28.56 28.47 16.04
N ALA A 304 -29.82 28.03 16.13
CA ALA A 304 -30.85 28.83 16.79
C ALA A 304 -30.45 29.07 18.28
N PRO A 305 -30.80 30.24 18.85
CA PRO A 305 -30.54 30.53 20.25
C PRO A 305 -31.46 29.70 21.16
N LEU A 306 -30.89 29.12 22.22
CA LEU A 306 -31.62 28.40 23.26
C LEU A 306 -31.26 28.96 24.64
N SER A 307 -32.19 28.89 25.59
CA SER A 307 -32.06 29.54 26.90
C SER A 307 -32.24 28.58 28.07
N ALA A 308 -31.57 28.87 29.19
CA ALA A 308 -31.77 28.20 30.49
C ALA A 308 -31.83 29.22 31.63
N THR A 309 -32.64 28.96 32.66
CA THR A 309 -32.73 29.80 33.87
C THR A 309 -32.05 29.13 35.05
N THR A 310 -31.05 29.78 35.65
CA THR A 310 -30.35 29.30 36.85
C THR A 310 -31.27 29.21 38.06
N MET A 311 -30.95 28.35 39.02
CA MET A 311 -31.82 28.12 40.19
C MET A 311 -31.70 29.23 41.26
N PRO A 312 -32.73 29.55 42.05
CA PRO A 312 -32.65 30.47 43.19
C PRO A 312 -31.90 29.87 44.42
N VAL A 313 -31.36 30.71 45.31
CA VAL A 313 -30.36 30.33 46.35
C VAL A 313 -30.89 29.82 47.71
N SER A 314 -32.19 29.52 47.90
CA SER A 314 -32.62 28.81 49.13
C SER A 314 -33.99 28.14 49.04
N PHE A 315 -34.10 26.95 49.65
CA PHE A 315 -35.35 26.31 50.06
C PHE A 315 -35.37 26.23 51.59
N ALA A 316 -36.38 26.83 52.23
CA ALA A 316 -36.55 26.78 53.68
C ALA A 316 -37.48 25.62 54.08
N ASN A 317 -37.00 24.80 55.04
CA ASN A 317 -37.71 23.82 55.87
C ASN A 317 -37.79 22.37 55.31
N SER A 318 -37.00 21.45 55.88
CA SER A 318 -37.18 20.00 55.78
C SER A 318 -37.92 19.44 57.01
N ILE A 319 -38.69 18.36 56.84
CA ILE A 319 -39.36 17.60 57.91
C ILE A 319 -38.85 16.14 57.85
N THR A 320 -38.59 15.54 59.02
CA THR A 320 -38.22 14.12 59.20
C THR A 320 -39.33 13.43 60.01
N VAL A 321 -39.80 12.25 59.60
CA VAL A 321 -40.77 11.42 60.36
C VAL A 321 -40.34 9.95 60.36
N GLU A 322 -40.53 9.28 61.50
CA GLU A 322 -40.07 7.91 61.79
C GLU A 322 -41.02 6.77 61.38
N ASP A 323 -40.48 5.56 61.51
CA ASP A 323 -40.60 4.31 60.74
C ASP A 323 -41.95 3.55 60.71
N THR A 324 -43.13 4.17 60.92
CA THR A 324 -44.38 3.36 61.07
C THR A 324 -45.69 3.86 60.44
N GLN A 325 -45.69 4.75 59.45
CA GLN A 325 -46.94 5.18 58.76
C GLN A 325 -46.82 5.07 57.23
N GLN A 326 -47.56 4.14 56.61
CA GLN A 326 -47.72 3.96 55.15
C GLN A 326 -48.89 4.82 54.61
N PHE A 327 -48.65 5.53 53.49
CA PHE A 327 -49.50 6.54 52.82
C PHE A 327 -49.93 7.73 53.71
N ALA A 328 -49.38 8.92 53.45
CA ALA A 328 -49.89 10.18 54.01
C ALA A 328 -50.58 11.01 52.91
N VAL A 329 -51.91 11.18 53.01
CA VAL A 329 -52.64 12.26 52.37
C VAL A 329 -52.52 13.48 53.30
N ALA A 330 -51.90 14.57 52.85
CA ALA A 330 -51.76 15.79 53.65
C ALA A 330 -52.56 16.94 53.03
N SER A 331 -53.62 17.39 53.71
CA SER A 331 -54.38 18.60 53.37
C SER A 331 -53.84 19.83 54.13
N GLY A 332 -53.69 20.98 53.45
CA GLY A 332 -53.32 22.30 54.03
C GLY A 332 -52.11 22.99 53.38
N ASN A 333 -52.02 24.33 53.47
CA ASN A 333 -51.09 25.22 52.75
C ASN A 333 -49.57 24.84 52.79
N GLY A 334 -48.86 24.96 51.65
CA GLY A 334 -47.37 24.93 51.53
C GLY A 334 -46.77 23.79 50.67
N TYR A 335 -45.48 23.90 50.27
CA TYR A 335 -44.68 22.88 49.54
C TYR A 335 -44.50 21.59 50.36
N LYS A 336 -44.56 20.38 49.74
CA LYS A 336 -44.54 19.09 50.48
C LYS A 336 -43.66 18.02 49.81
N THR A 337 -43.02 17.16 50.62
CA THR A 337 -42.18 15.99 50.25
C THR A 337 -42.92 14.66 50.55
N VAL A 338 -42.67 13.62 49.75
CA VAL A 338 -43.17 12.24 49.98
C VAL A 338 -41.99 11.32 50.29
N THR A 339 -42.08 10.43 51.29
CA THR A 339 -41.23 9.22 51.45
C THR A 339 -42.09 8.10 52.07
N GLY A 340 -41.72 6.82 51.87
CA GLY A 340 -42.47 5.65 52.39
C GLY A 340 -42.89 4.59 51.36
N LEU A 341 -42.34 4.64 50.15
CA LEU A 341 -42.38 3.52 49.20
C LEU A 341 -41.45 2.46 49.79
N GLY A 342 -41.96 1.31 50.23
CA GLY A 342 -41.18 0.30 50.96
C GLY A 342 -39.84 -0.05 50.29
N THR A 343 -38.88 -0.60 51.05
CA THR A 343 -37.54 -0.97 50.55
C THR A 343 -37.63 -1.70 49.21
N PHE A 344 -37.19 -1.05 48.12
CA PHE A 344 -37.02 -1.67 46.81
C PHE A 344 -35.56 -1.53 46.37
N ASP A 345 -35.03 -2.58 45.77
CA ASP A 345 -33.66 -2.60 45.26
C ASP A 345 -33.66 -2.28 43.75
N ALA A 346 -33.07 -1.15 43.40
CA ALA A 346 -32.93 -0.71 42.01
C ALA A 346 -31.51 -0.96 41.44
N ALA A 347 -30.64 -1.67 42.17
CA ALA A 347 -29.25 -1.92 41.77
C ALA A 347 -29.11 -2.72 40.47
N THR A 348 -30.11 -3.54 40.15
CA THR A 348 -30.15 -4.38 38.93
C THR A 348 -31.12 -3.84 37.90
N ALA A 349 -31.70 -2.66 38.14
CA ALA A 349 -32.69 -2.06 37.25
C ALA A 349 -32.01 -1.16 36.21
N ASP A 350 -32.40 -1.30 34.95
CA ASP A 350 -31.90 -0.44 33.88
C ASP A 350 -32.49 0.98 34.00
N LYS A 351 -33.73 1.09 34.51
CA LYS A 351 -34.47 2.35 34.70
C LYS A 351 -35.41 2.31 35.91
N LEU A 352 -35.54 3.42 36.62
CA LEU A 352 -36.61 3.72 37.60
C LEU A 352 -37.56 4.74 36.99
N VAL A 353 -38.86 4.47 36.96
CA VAL A 353 -39.91 5.38 36.50
C VAL A 353 -40.80 5.77 37.68
N VAL A 354 -41.12 7.06 37.81
CA VAL A 354 -41.99 7.63 38.84
C VAL A 354 -43.09 8.44 38.18
N VAL A 355 -44.34 8.17 38.58
CA VAL A 355 -45.53 8.88 38.13
C VAL A 355 -46.12 9.66 39.31
N VAL A 356 -46.41 10.93 39.07
CA VAL A 356 -46.98 11.86 40.05
C VAL A 356 -48.29 12.42 39.51
N GLY A 357 -49.35 12.37 40.31
CA GLY A 357 -50.65 12.98 39.98
C GLY A 357 -51.18 13.84 41.14
N MET A 358 -51.77 14.99 40.81
CA MET A 358 -52.38 15.92 41.76
C MET A 358 -53.88 16.12 41.45
N GLU A 359 -54.71 16.18 42.49
CA GLU A 359 -56.15 16.44 42.37
C GLU A 359 -56.46 17.92 42.10
N HIS A 360 -57.59 18.17 41.40
CA HIS A 360 -58.18 19.50 41.28
C HIS A 360 -58.93 19.89 42.57
N SER A 361 -58.72 21.12 43.02
CA SER A 361 -59.54 21.72 44.08
C SER A 361 -59.55 23.26 43.95
N ASN A 362 -60.73 23.80 43.68
CA ASN A 362 -61.14 25.18 43.98
C ASN A 362 -60.53 26.31 43.12
N ASN A 363 -60.20 26.06 41.85
CA ASN A 363 -59.69 27.05 40.88
C ASN A 363 -58.28 27.64 41.12
N ASP A 364 -57.46 27.05 42.00
CA ASP A 364 -56.07 27.48 42.23
C ASP A 364 -55.06 26.69 41.37
N PRO A 365 -53.96 27.30 40.90
CA PRO A 365 -52.97 26.64 40.05
C PRO A 365 -52.25 25.49 40.78
N CYS A 366 -52.06 24.37 40.08
CA CYS A 366 -51.37 23.17 40.57
C CYS A 366 -50.11 22.91 39.74
N SER A 367 -49.00 22.50 40.37
CA SER A 367 -47.69 22.41 39.67
C SER A 367 -46.70 21.48 40.36
N ILE A 368 -45.87 20.79 39.57
CA ILE A 368 -44.79 19.90 40.04
C ILE A 368 -43.46 20.58 39.71
N TYR A 369 -42.53 20.66 40.66
CA TYR A 369 -41.30 21.45 40.54
C TYR A 369 -40.01 20.63 40.69
N GLY A 370 -40.12 19.32 40.93
CA GLY A 370 -38.97 18.43 40.88
C GLY A 370 -39.20 17.09 41.58
N VAL A 371 -38.84 16.00 40.89
CA VAL A 371 -38.81 14.65 41.45
C VAL A 371 -37.35 14.20 41.54
N ARG A 372 -36.93 13.66 42.69
CA ARG A 372 -35.56 13.22 42.94
C ARG A 372 -35.53 11.81 43.53
N TYR A 373 -34.50 11.05 43.20
CA TYR A 373 -34.17 9.77 43.83
C TYR A 373 -32.74 9.85 44.37
N ASN A 374 -32.56 9.54 45.67
CA ASN A 374 -31.25 9.63 46.34
C ASN A 374 -30.55 11.00 46.20
N GLY A 375 -31.32 12.09 46.21
CA GLY A 375 -30.81 13.45 46.00
C GLY A 375 -30.53 13.82 44.53
N VAL A 376 -30.53 12.85 43.62
CA VAL A 376 -30.38 13.07 42.17
C VAL A 376 -31.72 13.44 41.56
N GLN A 377 -31.76 14.51 40.77
CA GLN A 377 -32.97 14.91 40.06
C GLN A 377 -33.28 13.91 38.94
N MET A 378 -34.51 13.39 38.93
CA MET A 378 -34.98 12.48 37.90
C MET A 378 -35.31 13.27 36.63
N ILE A 379 -35.09 12.64 35.48
CA ILE A 379 -35.39 13.18 34.15
C ILE A 379 -36.90 13.23 33.97
N GLU A 380 -37.41 14.36 33.50
CA GLU A 380 -38.83 14.56 33.25
C GLU A 380 -39.20 14.01 31.85
N ALA A 381 -40.04 12.98 31.80
CA ALA A 381 -40.53 12.41 30.54
C ALA A 381 -41.84 13.07 30.06
N VAL A 382 -42.73 13.40 31.00
CA VAL A 382 -44.00 14.07 30.71
C VAL A 382 -44.28 15.04 31.84
N HIS A 383 -44.67 16.27 31.51
CA HIS A 383 -45.13 17.23 32.49
C HIS A 383 -46.26 18.04 31.90
N GLN A 384 -47.40 18.00 32.57
CA GLN A 384 -48.52 18.86 32.26
C GLN A 384 -48.95 19.59 33.53
N THR A 385 -48.76 20.89 33.50
CA THR A 385 -49.35 21.80 34.48
C THR A 385 -50.80 22.03 34.10
N GLY A 386 -51.71 21.78 35.03
CA GLY A 386 -53.11 22.15 34.85
C GLY A 386 -53.29 23.66 34.96
N GLY A 387 -54.11 24.25 34.09
CA GLY A 387 -54.62 25.61 34.31
C GLY A 387 -55.60 25.64 35.49
N ASN A 388 -56.23 26.80 35.77
CA ASN A 388 -57.16 27.01 36.89
C ASN A 388 -58.40 26.06 36.94
N ALA A 389 -58.52 25.06 36.07
CA ALA A 389 -59.64 24.10 36.04
C ALA A 389 -59.21 22.62 36.00
N ASP A 390 -57.92 22.32 35.86
CA ASP A 390 -57.40 20.97 35.61
C ASP A 390 -56.29 20.61 36.63
N GLY A 391 -56.19 19.34 37.05
CA GLY A 391 -55.11 18.87 37.94
C GLY A 391 -53.74 18.84 37.25
N ALA A 392 -52.66 18.50 37.99
CA ALA A 392 -51.30 18.38 37.43
C ALA A 392 -50.83 16.92 37.38
N VAL A 393 -50.10 16.55 36.32
CA VAL A 393 -49.50 15.21 36.16
C VAL A 393 -48.06 15.32 35.66
N GLY A 394 -47.19 14.47 36.20
CA GLY A 394 -45.80 14.36 35.78
C GLY A 394 -45.31 12.90 35.78
N ILE A 395 -44.56 12.52 34.74
CA ILE A 395 -43.85 11.25 34.64
C ILE A 395 -42.36 11.56 34.59
N TYR A 396 -41.61 10.91 35.46
CA TYR A 396 -40.18 11.09 35.62
C TYR A 396 -39.49 9.74 35.53
N TYR A 397 -38.24 9.71 35.08
CA TYR A 397 -37.42 8.50 35.09
C TYR A 397 -35.97 8.78 35.47
N LEU A 398 -35.26 7.74 35.88
CA LEU A 398 -33.83 7.78 36.15
C LEU A 398 -33.20 6.52 35.57
N ASP A 399 -32.17 6.69 34.77
CA ASP A 399 -31.40 5.59 34.19
C ASP A 399 -30.36 5.10 35.18
N ASN A 400 -30.17 3.78 35.25
CA ASN A 400 -29.23 3.11 36.17
C ASN A 400 -29.28 3.68 37.61
N PRO A 401 -30.45 3.66 38.27
CA PRO A 401 -30.68 4.35 39.54
C PRO A 401 -29.74 3.91 40.68
N GLY A 402 -29.13 2.72 40.59
CA GLY A 402 -28.20 2.20 41.60
C GLY A 402 -28.89 1.69 42.88
N PRO A 403 -28.13 1.12 43.84
CA PRO A 403 -28.69 0.53 45.05
C PRO A 403 -29.34 1.56 45.99
N VAL A 404 -30.31 1.05 46.76
CA VAL A 404 -31.09 1.68 47.86
C VAL A 404 -30.69 3.11 48.24
N GLY A 405 -31.47 4.10 47.76
CA GLY A 405 -31.41 5.50 48.19
C GLY A 405 -32.35 5.86 49.35
N THR A 406 -32.33 7.11 49.81
CA THR A 406 -33.17 7.67 50.90
C THR A 406 -34.68 7.83 50.57
N GLY A 407 -35.15 7.25 49.47
CA GLY A 407 -36.53 7.35 48.96
C GLY A 407 -36.71 8.38 47.82
N ILE A 408 -37.88 8.36 47.18
CA ILE A 408 -38.24 9.30 46.09
C ILE A 408 -38.81 10.58 46.71
N THR A 409 -38.19 11.72 46.44
CA THR A 409 -38.65 13.05 46.88
C THR A 409 -39.42 13.72 45.75
N VAL A 410 -40.66 14.16 46.01
CA VAL A 410 -41.46 14.96 45.06
C VAL A 410 -41.62 16.37 45.62
N SER A 411 -41.44 17.39 44.79
CA SER A 411 -41.69 18.80 45.10
C SER A 411 -42.84 19.31 44.26
N GLY A 412 -43.86 19.93 44.87
CA GLY A 412 -45.02 20.44 44.16
C GLY A 412 -45.85 21.45 44.97
N TYR A 413 -46.74 22.16 44.29
CA TYR A 413 -47.69 23.13 44.85
C TYR A 413 -49.12 22.72 44.49
N ASN A 414 -49.93 22.43 45.51
CA ASN A 414 -51.37 22.21 45.42
C ASN A 414 -52.01 22.67 46.75
N PRO A 415 -52.70 23.82 46.78
CA PRO A 415 -53.17 24.41 48.03
C PRO A 415 -54.37 23.68 48.67
N ASN A 416 -55.17 22.93 47.90
CA ASN A 416 -56.47 22.41 48.36
C ASN A 416 -56.73 20.91 48.06
N GLY A 417 -55.82 20.18 47.39
CA GLY A 417 -56.06 18.81 46.87
C GLY A 417 -55.01 17.76 47.24
N GLY A 418 -55.30 16.48 46.97
CA GLY A 418 -54.42 15.33 47.27
C GLY A 418 -53.27 15.12 46.27
N LEU A 419 -52.16 14.52 46.73
CA LEU A 419 -50.99 14.11 45.93
C LEU A 419 -50.89 12.57 45.91
N GLY A 420 -50.79 11.97 44.72
CA GLY A 420 -50.54 10.55 44.50
C GLY A 420 -49.22 10.30 43.78
N VAL A 421 -48.43 9.32 44.25
CA VAL A 421 -47.14 8.93 43.65
C VAL A 421 -47.11 7.41 43.44
N ALA A 422 -46.70 6.97 42.25
CA ALA A 422 -46.45 5.57 41.89
C ALA A 422 -45.06 5.41 41.26
N TYR A 423 -44.46 4.23 41.31
CA TYR A 423 -43.15 3.96 40.70
C TYR A 423 -43.07 2.54 40.10
N ALA A 424 -42.13 2.34 39.17
CA ALA A 424 -41.82 1.07 38.52
C ALA A 424 -40.31 0.95 38.20
N LEU A 425 -39.79 -0.27 38.15
CA LEU A 425 -38.39 -0.58 37.80
C LEU A 425 -38.35 -1.44 36.52
N SER A 426 -37.38 -1.22 35.63
CA SER A 426 -37.14 -2.07 34.46
C SER A 426 -35.92 -2.96 34.70
N GLY A 427 -35.91 -4.18 34.18
CA GLY A 427 -34.75 -5.07 34.25
C GLY A 427 -34.89 -6.29 33.35
N THR A 428 -33.76 -6.89 33.00
CA THR A 428 -33.59 -7.96 31.99
C THR A 428 -34.10 -9.36 32.40
N ALA A 429 -34.89 -9.49 33.46
CA ALA A 429 -35.48 -10.78 33.89
C ALA A 429 -37.00 -10.70 34.11
N PRO A 430 -37.79 -11.71 33.67
CA PRO A 430 -39.24 -11.73 33.92
C PRO A 430 -39.54 -11.92 35.41
N GLY A 431 -40.22 -10.95 36.02
CA GLY A 431 -40.91 -11.15 37.30
C GLY A 431 -40.37 -10.40 38.51
N PHE A 432 -40.56 -9.08 38.55
CA PHE A 432 -40.61 -8.33 39.81
C PHE A 432 -41.90 -7.50 39.87
N GLY A 433 -42.76 -7.85 40.83
CA GLY A 433 -44.10 -7.28 41.01
C GLY A 433 -44.13 -6.11 41.99
N ALA A 434 -45.07 -5.19 41.77
CA ALA A 434 -45.40 -4.15 42.73
C ALA A 434 -46.12 -4.74 43.97
N PHE A 435 -45.70 -4.35 45.17
CA PHE A 435 -46.40 -4.68 46.42
C PHE A 435 -47.35 -3.54 46.85
N ASN A 436 -48.57 -3.90 47.24
CA ASN A 436 -49.53 -3.04 47.94
C ASN A 436 -49.86 -3.69 49.29
N SER A 437 -49.59 -3.02 50.42
CA SER A 437 -50.12 -3.42 51.72
C SER A 437 -51.30 -2.54 52.12
N ARG A 438 -52.50 -3.14 52.08
CA ARG A 438 -53.74 -2.58 52.61
C ARG A 438 -53.80 -2.79 54.13
N ARG A 439 -54.24 -1.80 54.91
CA ARG A 439 -54.88 -2.08 56.21
C ARG A 439 -56.27 -2.63 55.93
N GLY A 440 -56.44 -3.95 56.10
CA GLY A 440 -57.72 -4.62 56.22
C GLY A 440 -58.40 -5.04 54.90
N ASN A 441 -58.53 -6.36 54.73
CA ASN A 441 -59.27 -7.10 53.70
C ASN A 441 -58.62 -7.28 52.31
N ALA A 442 -58.60 -8.54 51.88
CA ALA A 442 -57.80 -9.09 50.79
C ALA A 442 -58.38 -8.84 49.39
N THR A 443 -57.52 -9.04 48.38
CA THR A 443 -57.80 -9.16 46.93
C THR A 443 -58.06 -7.88 46.12
N THR A 444 -56.98 -7.20 45.69
CA THR A 444 -56.79 -6.63 44.33
C THR A 444 -55.32 -6.19 44.16
N SER A 445 -54.53 -6.95 43.40
CA SER A 445 -53.21 -6.54 42.90
C SER A 445 -53.36 -5.83 41.56
N VAL A 446 -52.56 -4.78 41.30
CA VAL A 446 -52.46 -4.15 39.97
C VAL A 446 -51.32 -4.85 39.22
N PRO A 447 -51.58 -5.61 38.14
CA PRO A 447 -50.51 -6.20 37.35
C PRO A 447 -49.93 -5.15 36.38
N ILE A 448 -48.67 -4.79 36.57
CA ILE A 448 -47.84 -4.20 35.52
C ILE A 448 -47.42 -5.39 34.63
N THR A 449 -47.87 -5.39 33.38
CA THR A 449 -47.43 -6.40 32.39
C THR A 449 -46.37 -5.78 31.49
N THR A 450 -45.26 -6.49 31.31
CA THR A 450 -44.25 -6.13 30.31
C THR A 450 -44.68 -6.76 28.98
N SER A 451 -44.66 -6.00 27.88
CA SER A 451 -45.01 -6.53 26.54
C SER A 451 -43.84 -7.27 25.89
N ALA A 452 -42.62 -7.02 26.35
CA ALA A 452 -41.36 -7.69 25.97
C ALA A 452 -40.28 -7.48 27.05
N ALA A 453 -39.15 -8.18 26.93
CA ALA A 453 -37.94 -7.83 27.68
C ALA A 453 -37.63 -6.35 27.43
N ASN A 454 -37.40 -5.59 28.50
CA ASN A 454 -37.04 -4.16 28.45
C ASN A 454 -38.20 -3.20 28.10
N SER A 455 -39.44 -3.53 28.52
CA SER A 455 -40.62 -2.64 28.44
C SER A 455 -41.33 -2.49 29.80
N ILE A 456 -41.73 -1.27 30.20
CA ILE A 456 -42.61 -1.03 31.36
C ILE A 456 -43.93 -0.45 30.85
N VAL A 457 -45.07 -1.02 31.26
CA VAL A 457 -46.41 -0.44 31.04
C VAL A 457 -47.00 0.01 32.37
N VAL A 458 -47.17 1.31 32.59
CA VAL A 458 -47.90 1.82 33.76
C VAL A 458 -49.38 2.00 33.41
N ALA A 459 -50.27 1.30 34.11
CA ALA A 459 -51.73 1.41 33.93
C ALA A 459 -52.35 2.23 35.07
N ALA A 460 -52.90 3.40 34.70
CA ALA A 460 -53.91 4.25 35.38
C ALA A 460 -53.82 4.50 36.91
N LEU A 461 -53.95 5.78 37.31
CA LEU A 461 -54.09 6.20 38.71
C LEU A 461 -55.47 6.84 38.91
N GLN A 462 -56.45 6.18 39.52
CA GLN A 462 -57.74 6.82 39.83
C GLN A 462 -57.68 7.55 41.18
N ASN A 463 -57.98 8.86 41.20
CA ASN A 463 -58.19 9.64 42.42
C ASN A 463 -59.61 10.22 42.44
N SER A 464 -60.56 9.55 43.07
CA SER A 464 -61.95 10.00 43.17
C SER A 464 -62.27 10.49 44.59
N GLY A 465 -62.55 11.79 44.74
CA GLY A 465 -63.08 12.38 45.97
C GLY A 465 -64.54 12.81 45.80
N ASN A 466 -65.44 12.34 46.67
CA ASN A 466 -66.65 13.07 46.99
C ASN A 466 -66.38 13.89 48.26
N ASN A 467 -66.86 15.13 48.27
CA ASN A 467 -66.64 16.20 49.25
C ASN A 467 -66.27 15.77 50.69
N ASN A 468 -65.14 16.30 51.17
CA ASN A 468 -64.76 16.54 52.57
C ASN A 468 -64.43 15.34 53.48
N SER A 469 -63.84 14.27 52.96
CA SER A 469 -63.08 13.29 53.76
C SER A 469 -62.00 12.68 52.89
N ALA A 470 -60.76 12.61 53.40
CA ALA A 470 -59.56 12.15 52.69
C ALA A 470 -59.85 11.03 51.67
N GLY A 471 -59.85 11.37 50.38
CA GLY A 471 -60.10 10.43 49.29
C GLY A 471 -59.05 9.32 49.29
N THR A 472 -59.51 8.07 49.29
CA THR A 472 -58.62 6.89 49.24
C THR A 472 -58.51 6.44 47.77
N PRO A 473 -57.31 6.33 47.19
CA PRO A 473 -57.15 5.75 45.86
C PRO A 473 -57.65 4.30 45.85
N THR A 474 -58.49 3.93 44.89
CA THR A 474 -58.90 2.53 44.65
C THR A 474 -58.56 2.13 43.21
N ALA A 475 -57.99 0.94 43.04
CA ALA A 475 -57.60 0.41 41.74
C ALA A 475 -58.72 -0.45 41.13
N ASN A 476 -59.00 -0.30 39.84
CA ASN A 476 -59.91 -1.17 39.07
C ASN A 476 -59.12 -2.18 38.20
N ALA A 477 -59.79 -3.29 37.86
CA ALA A 477 -59.28 -4.61 37.41
C ALA A 477 -58.25 -4.67 36.23
N PRO A 478 -57.56 -5.83 36.02
CA PRO A 478 -56.53 -6.01 34.98
C PRO A 478 -57.05 -5.87 33.54
N LEU A 479 -56.30 -5.19 32.68
CA LEU A 479 -56.47 -5.28 31.23
C LEU A 479 -55.90 -6.63 30.73
N THR A 480 -56.67 -7.40 29.96
CA THR A 480 -56.22 -8.68 29.36
C THR A 480 -55.97 -8.52 27.86
N GLN A 481 -54.77 -8.90 27.40
CA GLN A 481 -54.41 -8.91 25.99
C GLN A 481 -54.99 -10.17 25.33
N THR A 482 -55.72 -10.01 24.22
CA THR A 482 -56.02 -11.12 23.31
C THR A 482 -55.28 -10.86 21.99
N VAL A 483 -54.49 -11.83 21.53
CA VAL A 483 -53.66 -11.72 20.33
C VAL A 483 -54.53 -11.37 19.12
N GLY A 484 -54.29 -10.21 18.50
CA GLY A 484 -54.89 -9.81 17.23
C GLY A 484 -56.09 -8.84 17.25
N ALA A 485 -56.48 -8.26 18.40
CA ALA A 485 -57.49 -7.19 18.45
C ALA A 485 -57.22 -6.15 19.56
N SER A 486 -57.77 -4.93 19.38
CA SER A 486 -57.73 -3.80 20.31
C SER A 486 -58.15 -4.19 21.75
N TRP A 487 -57.52 -3.59 22.77
CA TRP A 487 -57.88 -3.76 24.18
C TRP A 487 -59.35 -3.40 24.43
N GLY A 488 -60.19 -4.41 24.67
CA GLY A 488 -61.59 -4.21 25.06
C GLY A 488 -61.72 -4.01 26.58
N SER A 489 -62.38 -2.93 26.99
CA SER A 489 -62.87 -2.77 28.38
C SER A 489 -63.93 -3.84 28.70
N GLN A 490 -63.90 -4.42 29.90
CA GLN A 490 -64.95 -5.33 30.38
C GLN A 490 -66.22 -4.61 30.88
N TRP A 491 -66.31 -3.27 30.86
CA TRP A 491 -67.49 -2.55 31.33
C TRP A 491 -67.79 -1.28 30.51
N GLY A 492 -68.97 -1.27 29.87
CA GLY A 492 -69.69 -0.06 29.44
C GLY A 492 -69.13 0.67 28.20
N SER A 493 -70.04 1.26 27.42
CA SER A 493 -69.84 1.85 26.08
C SER A 493 -69.05 3.17 26.01
N LEU A 494 -68.03 3.38 26.83
CA LEU A 494 -67.31 4.66 26.93
C LEU A 494 -65.80 4.44 27.09
N ALA A 495 -65.09 4.28 25.97
CA ALA A 495 -63.64 4.40 25.91
C ALA A 495 -63.21 5.06 24.59
N SER A 496 -62.56 6.22 24.69
CA SER A 496 -61.79 6.84 23.60
C SER A 496 -60.49 6.05 23.40
N GLY A 497 -60.08 5.89 22.14
CA GLY A 497 -59.07 4.91 21.68
C GLY A 497 -57.65 5.04 22.25
N TYR A 498 -56.93 3.93 22.23
CA TYR A 498 -55.51 3.81 22.59
C TYR A 498 -54.61 4.11 21.37
N GLN A 499 -53.46 4.75 21.59
CA GLN A 499 -52.36 4.84 20.61
C GLN A 499 -51.10 4.18 21.18
N GLN A 500 -50.49 3.30 20.40
CA GLN A 500 -49.13 2.82 20.63
C GLN A 500 -48.16 3.93 20.20
N VAL A 501 -47.24 4.32 21.08
CA VAL A 501 -46.35 5.47 20.84
C VAL A 501 -44.90 5.01 20.91
N ALA A 502 -44.18 5.11 19.78
CA ALA A 502 -42.80 4.64 19.64
C ALA A 502 -41.73 5.63 20.15
N THR A 503 -42.09 6.88 20.45
CA THR A 503 -41.16 7.93 20.91
C THR A 503 -41.81 8.83 21.98
N ILE A 504 -41.07 9.13 23.05
CA ILE A 504 -41.52 9.91 24.24
C ILE A 504 -42.15 11.26 23.84
N SER A 505 -41.71 11.87 22.75
CA SER A 505 -42.14 13.18 22.24
C SER A 505 -43.60 13.28 21.76
N SER A 506 -44.37 12.19 21.71
CA SER A 506 -45.76 12.21 21.21
C SER A 506 -46.84 11.84 22.23
N ILE A 507 -46.50 11.80 23.52
CA ILE A 507 -47.49 11.62 24.59
C ILE A 507 -48.15 12.97 24.89
N THR A 508 -49.40 13.15 24.44
CA THR A 508 -50.26 14.25 24.90
C THR A 508 -51.22 13.68 25.94
N PRO A 509 -51.16 14.06 27.23
CA PRO A 509 -52.13 13.59 28.19
C PRO A 509 -53.47 14.28 27.92
N ALA A 510 -54.52 13.48 27.68
CA ALA A 510 -55.86 13.99 27.45
C ALA A 510 -56.65 13.98 28.76
N PHE A 511 -57.04 15.16 29.25
CA PHE A 511 -58.02 15.28 30.33
C PHE A 511 -59.43 15.23 29.73
N THR A 512 -60.25 14.27 30.14
CA THR A 512 -61.70 14.30 29.87
C THR A 512 -62.45 14.60 31.15
N THR A 513 -63.05 15.77 31.24
CA THR A 513 -64.03 16.09 32.29
C THR A 513 -65.40 15.53 31.88
N SER A 514 -66.03 14.75 32.75
CA SER A 514 -67.47 14.51 32.61
C SER A 514 -68.22 15.73 33.12
N THR A 515 -69.22 16.20 32.37
CA THR A 515 -70.23 17.12 32.91
C THR A 515 -70.98 16.44 34.05
N GLY A 516 -70.63 16.81 35.29
CA GLY A 516 -71.21 16.28 36.52
C GLY A 516 -70.15 15.53 37.34
N GLY A 517 -69.79 16.11 38.49
CA GLY A 517 -68.61 15.78 39.28
C GLY A 517 -68.41 14.30 39.61
N SER A 518 -67.22 13.79 39.29
CA SER A 518 -66.45 12.71 39.93
C SER A 518 -65.27 12.40 38.98
N TYR A 519 -64.08 12.97 39.22
CA TYR A 519 -62.99 12.94 38.22
C TYR A 519 -62.02 11.75 38.42
N SER A 520 -61.55 11.17 37.31
CA SER A 520 -60.65 10.00 37.25
C SER A 520 -59.48 10.27 36.30
N LEU A 521 -58.25 9.87 36.66
CA LEU A 521 -57.03 10.07 35.86
C LEU A 521 -56.63 8.77 35.12
N ASN A 522 -56.63 8.81 33.79
CA ASN A 522 -56.21 7.69 32.93
C ASN A 522 -54.83 7.99 32.32
N VAL A 523 -53.79 7.28 32.75
CA VAL A 523 -52.48 7.28 32.09
C VAL A 523 -52.34 5.97 31.32
N ALA A 524 -52.11 6.07 30.00
CA ALA A 524 -51.90 4.95 29.09
C ALA A 524 -50.40 4.89 28.68
N ALA A 525 -49.83 3.69 28.84
CA ALA A 525 -48.54 3.16 28.39
C ALA A 525 -47.46 4.14 27.85
N VAL A 526 -46.28 4.16 28.49
CA VAL A 526 -45.05 4.80 27.98
C VAL A 526 -43.98 3.74 27.82
N GLU A 527 -43.48 3.54 26.60
CA GLU A 527 -42.35 2.65 26.32
C GLU A 527 -41.03 3.41 26.49
N PHE A 528 -40.19 2.95 27.42
CA PHE A 528 -38.83 3.47 27.60
C PHE A 528 -37.82 2.47 27.01
N LEU A 529 -37.17 2.84 25.92
CA LEU A 529 -36.11 2.03 25.29
C LEU A 529 -34.82 2.09 26.14
N ALA A 530 -34.13 0.96 26.28
CA ALA A 530 -32.87 0.89 27.02
C ALA A 530 -31.77 1.74 26.36
N GLU A 531 -31.02 2.48 27.17
CA GLU A 531 -29.77 3.12 26.74
C GLU A 531 -28.64 2.08 26.74
N THR A 532 -27.73 2.16 25.78
CA THR A 532 -26.55 1.29 25.72
C THR A 532 -25.71 1.47 27.00
N THR A 533 -25.46 0.38 27.73
CA THR A 533 -24.62 0.39 28.94
C THR A 533 -23.28 1.06 28.67
N PRO A 534 -22.86 2.06 29.46
CA PRO A 534 -21.52 2.65 29.36
C PRO A 534 -20.43 1.59 29.53
N ALA A 535 -19.34 1.72 28.78
CA ALA A 535 -18.18 0.84 28.89
C ALA A 535 -17.64 0.81 30.33
N SER A 536 -17.50 -0.39 30.90
CA SER A 536 -16.96 -0.60 32.24
C SER A 536 -15.45 -0.87 32.21
N THR A 537 -14.74 -0.51 33.29
CA THR A 537 -13.31 -0.84 33.47
C THR A 537 -13.14 -1.87 34.59
N TRP A 538 -12.55 -3.01 34.27
CA TRP A 538 -12.30 -4.13 35.18
C TRP A 538 -10.81 -4.24 35.46
N THR A 539 -10.40 -3.91 36.67
CA THR A 539 -8.98 -3.95 37.09
C THR A 539 -8.71 -5.12 38.02
N GLN A 540 -7.57 -5.76 37.83
CA GLN A 540 -7.11 -6.85 38.69
C GLN A 540 -6.41 -6.33 39.96
N THR A 541 -6.52 -7.06 41.08
CA THR A 541 -5.96 -6.65 42.39
C THR A 541 -4.89 -7.58 42.97
N ALA A 542 -4.62 -8.76 42.38
CA ALA A 542 -3.71 -9.76 42.95
C ALA A 542 -2.75 -10.38 41.91
N GLY A 543 -1.50 -10.71 42.32
CA GLY A 543 -0.40 -11.14 41.44
C GLY A 543 0.03 -12.62 41.48
N GLY A 544 -0.91 -13.58 41.59
CA GLY A 544 -0.66 -15.05 41.55
C GLY A 544 -1.17 -15.76 40.29
N ALA A 545 -1.32 -17.09 40.25
CA ALA A 545 -1.93 -17.81 39.11
C ALA A 545 -3.44 -17.50 38.98
N GLN A 546 -3.90 -17.09 37.80
CA GLN A 546 -5.17 -16.37 37.66
C GLN A 546 -6.23 -17.19 36.91
N SER A 547 -7.36 -17.43 37.57
CA SER A 547 -8.60 -17.79 36.88
C SER A 547 -9.48 -16.56 36.78
N TRP A 548 -10.02 -16.31 35.58
CA TRP A 548 -11.00 -15.24 35.35
C TRP A 548 -12.20 -15.35 36.31
N THR A 549 -12.61 -16.57 36.64
CA THR A 549 -13.82 -16.88 37.41
C THR A 549 -13.67 -16.67 38.92
N THR A 550 -12.49 -16.30 39.41
CA THR A 550 -12.26 -16.08 40.84
C THR A 550 -12.53 -14.62 41.18
N ALA A 551 -13.64 -14.35 41.88
CA ALA A 551 -14.09 -13.00 42.21
C ALA A 551 -13.03 -12.17 42.98
N ALA A 552 -12.26 -12.82 43.86
CA ALA A 552 -11.22 -12.18 44.68
C ALA A 552 -10.06 -11.58 43.87
N ASN A 553 -9.95 -11.91 42.57
CA ASN A 553 -8.90 -11.39 41.70
C ASN A 553 -9.21 -10.00 41.13
N TRP A 554 -10.43 -9.48 41.33
CA TRP A 554 -10.93 -8.26 40.71
C TRP A 554 -11.31 -7.19 41.73
N ILE A 555 -11.26 -5.91 41.33
CA ILE A 555 -11.82 -4.81 42.11
C ILE A 555 -13.30 -5.10 42.44
N ALA A 556 -13.73 -4.70 43.65
CA ALA A 556 -15.05 -4.96 44.21
C ALA A 556 -15.38 -6.44 44.50
N ASN A 557 -14.43 -7.38 44.31
CA ASN A 557 -14.63 -8.80 44.55
C ASN A 557 -15.79 -9.39 43.71
N VAL A 558 -15.85 -8.98 42.43
CA VAL A 558 -16.89 -9.38 41.46
C VAL A 558 -16.22 -9.90 40.19
N VAL A 559 -16.72 -11.02 39.65
CA VAL A 559 -16.24 -11.59 38.38
C VAL A 559 -16.74 -10.72 37.22
N PRO A 560 -15.86 -10.26 36.31
CA PRO A 560 -16.26 -9.46 35.16
C PRO A 560 -17.18 -10.22 34.21
N THR A 561 -18.31 -9.59 33.88
CA THR A 561 -19.22 -9.97 32.79
C THR A 561 -18.99 -9.02 31.62
N THR A 562 -17.89 -9.21 30.90
CA THR A 562 -17.42 -8.23 29.93
C THR A 562 -18.29 -8.18 28.68
N VAL A 563 -18.60 -6.96 28.22
CA VAL A 563 -19.34 -6.67 26.98
C VAL A 563 -18.49 -5.89 25.99
N ALA A 564 -19.04 -5.63 24.80
CA ALA A 564 -18.38 -4.82 23.78
C ALA A 564 -18.09 -3.40 24.30
N GLY A 565 -16.83 -2.95 24.20
CA GLY A 565 -16.39 -1.64 24.70
C GLY A 565 -15.71 -1.64 26.07
N ASP A 566 -15.83 -2.72 26.85
CA ASP A 566 -15.21 -2.78 28.18
C ASP A 566 -13.68 -2.75 28.14
N THR A 567 -13.08 -2.16 29.17
CA THR A 567 -11.64 -2.23 29.45
C THR A 567 -11.35 -3.31 30.48
N VAL A 568 -10.40 -4.19 30.19
CA VAL A 568 -9.88 -5.22 31.09
C VAL A 568 -8.42 -4.91 31.36
N ASP A 569 -8.08 -4.59 32.61
CA ASP A 569 -6.78 -4.05 33.00
C ASP A 569 -6.00 -4.97 33.94
N PHE A 570 -4.97 -5.62 33.39
CA PHE A 570 -3.94 -6.39 34.10
C PHE A 570 -2.62 -5.62 34.25
N SER A 571 -2.55 -4.35 33.83
CA SER A 571 -1.30 -3.57 33.80
C SER A 571 -0.95 -2.87 35.11
N THR A 572 -1.87 -2.86 36.07
CA THR A 572 -1.71 -2.14 37.35
C THR A 572 -1.13 -3.00 38.47
N VAL A 573 -0.90 -4.29 38.23
CA VAL A 573 -0.42 -5.26 39.23
C VAL A 573 1.07 -5.50 39.04
N ASP A 574 1.80 -5.60 40.16
CA ASP A 574 3.16 -6.17 40.20
C ASP A 574 3.03 -7.69 40.37
N ILE A 575 3.45 -8.46 39.36
CA ILE A 575 3.34 -9.91 39.40
C ILE A 575 4.65 -10.55 39.85
N ALA A 576 4.59 -11.40 40.89
CA ALA A 576 5.80 -11.95 41.51
C ALA A 576 6.47 -13.08 40.71
N VAL A 577 5.76 -13.67 39.75
CA VAL A 577 6.24 -14.73 38.84
C VAL A 577 5.52 -14.63 37.49
N ASN A 578 6.08 -15.26 36.45
CA ASN A 578 5.38 -15.45 35.18
C ASN A 578 3.99 -16.02 35.42
N THR A 579 2.97 -15.28 35.01
CA THR A 579 1.60 -15.52 35.40
C THR A 579 0.78 -16.02 34.23
N THR A 580 -0.01 -17.06 34.48
CA THR A 580 -0.93 -17.64 33.50
C THR A 580 -2.37 -17.25 33.84
N LEU A 581 -3.10 -16.72 32.85
CA LEU A 581 -4.53 -16.41 32.90
C LEU A 581 -5.32 -17.51 32.19
N THR A 582 -6.30 -18.09 32.88
CA THR A 582 -7.31 -18.99 32.29
C THR A 582 -8.65 -18.27 32.20
N LEU A 583 -9.20 -18.15 30.97
CA LEU A 583 -10.44 -17.39 30.71
C LEU A 583 -11.71 -18.06 31.28
N GLY A 584 -11.73 -19.38 31.40
CA GLY A 584 -12.83 -20.19 31.93
C GLY A 584 -14.09 -20.29 31.04
N ALA A 585 -14.25 -19.38 30.09
CA ALA A 585 -15.25 -19.36 29.02
C ALA A 585 -14.76 -18.40 27.92
N ASP A 586 -15.47 -18.31 26.80
CA ASP A 586 -15.24 -17.26 25.80
C ASP A 586 -15.47 -15.88 26.43
N ARG A 587 -14.58 -14.92 26.13
CA ARG A 587 -14.63 -13.55 26.68
C ARG A 587 -14.63 -12.53 25.57
N ALA A 588 -15.39 -11.44 25.76
CA ALA A 588 -15.38 -10.28 24.86
C ALA A 588 -14.85 -9.05 25.59
N GLY A 589 -14.20 -8.12 24.89
CA GLY A 589 -13.79 -6.83 25.48
C GLY A 589 -13.20 -5.89 24.44
N GLY A 590 -13.26 -4.59 24.71
CA GLY A 590 -12.76 -3.55 23.81
C GLY A 590 -11.28 -3.27 23.99
N LEU A 591 -10.83 -3.01 25.22
CA LEU A 591 -9.43 -2.73 25.53
C LEU A 591 -8.90 -3.77 26.53
N TRP A 592 -7.78 -4.40 26.20
CA TRP A 592 -7.10 -5.37 27.07
C TRP A 592 -5.71 -4.85 27.39
N LYS A 593 -5.43 -4.59 28.67
CA LYS A 593 -4.13 -4.07 29.11
C LYS A 593 -3.37 -5.13 29.88
N PHE A 594 -2.10 -5.31 29.54
CA PHE A 594 -1.15 -6.19 30.23
C PHE A 594 0.08 -5.39 30.64
N GLY A 595 0.63 -5.71 31.81
CA GLY A 595 1.81 -5.06 32.33
C GLY A 595 2.25 -5.67 33.66
N ASP A 596 3.36 -5.19 34.16
CA ASP A 596 3.95 -5.62 35.42
C ASP A 596 4.66 -4.40 36.00
N THR A 597 4.12 -3.76 37.03
CA THR A 597 4.51 -2.37 37.37
C THR A 597 5.97 -2.22 37.78
N THR A 598 6.60 -3.27 38.32
CA THR A 598 7.99 -3.22 38.77
C THR A 598 8.84 -4.45 38.42
N GLY A 599 8.26 -5.53 37.90
CA GLY A 599 8.97 -6.76 37.53
C GLY A 599 9.33 -6.92 36.05
N THR A 600 9.95 -8.07 35.75
CA THR A 600 10.32 -8.54 34.40
C THR A 600 9.47 -9.72 33.93
N GLU A 601 8.47 -10.06 34.74
CA GLU A 601 7.61 -11.22 34.59
C GLU A 601 6.64 -11.00 33.42
N THR A 602 6.11 -12.11 32.92
CA THR A 602 5.31 -12.15 31.69
C THR A 602 3.93 -12.73 31.93
N TRP A 603 2.99 -12.32 31.09
CA TRP A 603 1.63 -12.83 31.06
C TRP A 603 1.49 -13.91 30.00
N THR A 604 0.79 -14.99 30.32
CA THR A 604 0.35 -16.00 29.35
C THR A 604 -1.14 -16.23 29.47
N VAL A 605 -1.91 -16.05 28.40
CA VAL A 605 -3.32 -16.46 28.34
C VAL A 605 -3.38 -17.86 27.73
N ASN A 606 -3.90 -18.82 28.49
CA ASN A 606 -3.95 -20.22 28.09
C ASN A 606 -4.82 -20.46 26.85
N ALA A 607 -4.51 -21.54 26.14
CA ALA A 607 -5.37 -22.09 25.09
C ALA A 607 -6.70 -22.63 25.65
N GLY A 608 -7.70 -22.78 24.78
CA GLY A 608 -8.94 -23.52 25.06
C GLY A 608 -10.23 -22.71 24.96
N ASN A 609 -10.19 -21.39 25.22
CA ASN A 609 -11.33 -20.48 25.04
C ASN A 609 -10.95 -19.34 24.08
N THR A 610 -11.95 -18.63 23.57
CA THR A 610 -11.80 -17.53 22.61
C THR A 610 -11.77 -16.18 23.31
N LEU A 611 -10.85 -15.32 22.88
CA LEU A 611 -10.80 -13.91 23.24
C LEU A 611 -11.33 -13.06 22.08
N THR A 612 -12.53 -12.51 22.22
CA THR A 612 -13.18 -11.70 21.19
C THR A 612 -12.92 -10.21 21.42
N LEU A 613 -12.23 -9.58 20.47
CA LEU A 613 -12.02 -8.14 20.43
C LEU A 613 -13.30 -7.47 19.91
N ALA A 614 -14.03 -6.80 20.82
CA ALA A 614 -15.37 -6.28 20.58
C ALA A 614 -15.46 -4.78 20.90
N GLY A 615 -16.02 -4.00 19.99
CA GLY A 615 -16.05 -2.54 20.06
C GLY A 615 -15.70 -1.93 18.71
N THR A 616 -15.67 -0.60 18.62
CA THR A 616 -15.38 0.11 17.35
C THR A 616 -13.91 0.08 16.99
N THR A 617 -13.01 0.23 17.98
CA THR A 617 -11.55 0.24 17.80
C THR A 617 -10.86 -0.58 18.90
N PRO A 618 -11.07 -1.90 18.95
CA PRO A 618 -10.54 -2.70 20.04
C PRO A 618 -9.02 -2.77 20.00
N SER A 619 -8.39 -2.79 21.18
CA SER A 619 -6.94 -2.77 21.32
C SER A 619 -6.44 -3.71 22.40
N ILE A 620 -5.20 -4.15 22.22
CA ILE A 620 -4.42 -4.85 23.23
C ILE A 620 -3.20 -3.98 23.52
N ASP A 621 -3.17 -3.43 24.73
CA ASP A 621 -2.05 -2.67 25.24
C ASP A 621 -1.13 -3.59 26.05
N VAL A 622 0.13 -3.68 25.66
CA VAL A 622 1.15 -4.33 26.49
C VAL A 622 2.11 -3.24 26.92
N ALA A 623 1.98 -2.77 28.16
CA ALA A 623 2.75 -1.65 28.66
C ALA A 623 4.26 -1.95 28.65
N GLN A 624 4.63 -3.14 29.13
CA GLN A 624 6.02 -3.62 29.22
C GLN A 624 6.09 -5.16 29.16
N ASN A 625 7.32 -5.70 29.11
CA ASN A 625 7.60 -7.14 29.07
C ASN A 625 6.87 -7.86 27.92
N THR A 626 6.26 -9.02 28.19
CA THR A 626 5.57 -9.85 27.19
C THR A 626 4.22 -10.32 27.70
N ALA A 627 3.20 -10.23 26.84
CA ALA A 627 1.93 -10.94 26.96
C ALA A 627 1.81 -11.95 25.82
N THR A 628 1.70 -13.23 26.15
CA THR A 628 1.53 -14.33 25.18
C THR A 628 0.09 -14.81 25.18
N LEU A 629 -0.59 -14.71 24.05
CA LEU A 629 -1.94 -15.22 23.85
C LEU A 629 -1.88 -16.55 23.10
N ASN A 630 -2.09 -17.65 23.83
CA ASN A 630 -2.24 -19.00 23.24
C ASN A 630 -3.71 -19.36 22.98
N CYS A 631 -4.65 -18.48 23.34
CA CYS A 631 -6.05 -18.56 22.97
C CYS A 631 -6.29 -18.03 21.55
N VAL A 632 -7.39 -18.45 20.92
CA VAL A 632 -7.84 -17.88 19.64
C VAL A 632 -8.34 -16.46 19.90
N VAL A 633 -7.78 -15.49 19.18
CA VAL A 633 -8.28 -14.11 19.13
C VAL A 633 -9.28 -14.00 17.96
N ALA A 634 -10.47 -13.46 18.24
CA ALA A 634 -11.56 -13.30 17.29
C ALA A 634 -12.12 -11.86 17.28
N GLY A 635 -13.01 -11.54 16.34
CA GLY A 635 -13.66 -10.22 16.23
C GLY A 635 -13.65 -9.65 14.82
N THR A 636 -14.57 -8.73 14.54
CA THR A 636 -14.74 -8.13 13.20
C THR A 636 -14.09 -6.75 13.07
N ALA A 637 -13.89 -6.03 14.17
CA ALA A 637 -13.31 -4.69 14.18
C ALA A 637 -11.77 -4.68 14.10
N GLY A 638 -11.12 -5.80 14.41
CA GLY A 638 -9.67 -5.99 14.24
C GLY A 638 -8.89 -5.95 15.55
N LEU A 639 -7.59 -5.69 15.46
CA LEU A 639 -6.65 -5.65 16.58
C LEU A 639 -5.74 -4.43 16.46
N ALA A 640 -5.85 -3.47 17.37
CA ALA A 640 -4.82 -2.45 17.55
C ALA A 640 -3.82 -2.89 18.65
N LYS A 641 -2.55 -3.12 18.30
CA LYS A 641 -1.48 -3.35 19.27
C LYS A 641 -0.90 -2.01 19.73
N THR A 642 -1.07 -1.70 21.01
CA THR A 642 -0.53 -0.52 21.69
C THR A 642 0.43 -0.91 22.82
N GLY A 643 1.03 0.08 23.49
CA GLY A 643 2.05 -0.15 24.51
C GLY A 643 3.41 -0.57 23.95
N ALA A 644 4.48 -0.38 24.74
CA ALA A 644 5.86 -0.59 24.32
C ALA A 644 6.31 -2.07 24.38
N GLY A 645 5.60 -2.92 25.13
CA GLY A 645 5.90 -4.33 25.30
C GLY A 645 5.58 -5.21 24.10
N ILE A 646 5.79 -6.52 24.29
CA ILE A 646 5.63 -7.57 23.28
C ILE A 646 4.26 -8.23 23.42
N LEU A 647 3.45 -8.21 22.36
CA LEU A 647 2.29 -9.10 22.24
C LEU A 647 2.69 -10.29 21.38
N ALA A 648 2.73 -11.49 21.96
CA ALA A 648 2.97 -12.73 21.23
C ALA A 648 1.65 -13.44 20.93
N LEU A 649 1.36 -13.67 19.65
CA LEU A 649 0.18 -14.38 19.19
C LEU A 649 0.56 -15.83 18.84
N GLY A 650 0.18 -16.75 19.74
CA GLY A 650 0.55 -18.17 19.67
C GLY A 650 -0.53 -19.10 19.08
N ALA A 651 -1.70 -18.58 18.73
CA ALA A 651 -2.81 -19.37 18.21
C ALA A 651 -3.12 -19.07 16.72
N ALA A 652 -3.98 -19.92 16.14
CA ALA A 652 -4.64 -19.65 14.87
C ALA A 652 -5.78 -18.66 15.10
N ASN A 653 -5.53 -17.38 14.86
CA ASN A 653 -6.49 -16.32 15.12
C ASN A 653 -7.51 -16.19 13.98
N THR A 654 -8.75 -15.86 14.31
CA THR A 654 -9.90 -15.88 13.38
C THR A 654 -10.55 -14.51 13.20
N TYR A 655 -9.99 -13.44 13.79
CA TYR A 655 -10.50 -12.10 13.57
C TYR A 655 -10.35 -11.66 12.10
N THR A 656 -11.37 -10.96 11.60
CA THR A 656 -11.46 -10.54 10.20
C THR A 656 -11.15 -9.07 9.99
N GLY A 657 -11.24 -8.25 11.04
CA GLY A 657 -10.81 -6.85 11.01
C GLY A 657 -9.30 -6.71 10.94
N GLY A 658 -8.81 -5.52 10.57
CA GLY A 658 -7.38 -5.29 10.36
C GLY A 658 -6.53 -5.34 11.62
N THR A 659 -5.24 -5.63 11.48
CA THR A 659 -4.25 -5.51 12.56
C THR A 659 -3.51 -4.19 12.42
N MET A 660 -3.60 -3.30 13.41
CA MET A 660 -2.81 -2.06 13.45
C MET A 660 -1.68 -2.20 14.47
N LEU A 661 -0.43 -2.13 14.00
CA LEU A 661 0.75 -2.11 14.86
C LEU A 661 1.38 -0.71 14.82
N SER A 662 1.10 0.09 15.85
CA SER A 662 1.59 1.47 15.96
C SER A 662 2.76 1.62 16.95
N ASN A 663 2.91 0.70 17.90
CA ASN A 663 3.99 0.72 18.90
C ASN A 663 4.36 -0.69 19.42
N GLY A 664 5.55 -0.81 20.00
CA GLY A 664 6.05 -2.03 20.62
C GLY A 664 6.32 -3.16 19.61
N THR A 665 6.24 -4.41 20.09
CA THR A 665 6.48 -5.60 19.26
C THR A 665 5.22 -6.44 19.12
N LEU A 666 4.91 -6.88 17.89
CA LEU A 666 3.98 -7.97 17.61
C LEU A 666 4.79 -9.20 17.20
N ALA A 667 4.78 -10.22 18.06
CA ALA A 667 5.47 -11.48 17.84
C ALA A 667 4.51 -12.54 17.27
N LEU A 668 4.81 -13.03 16.08
CA LEU A 668 4.05 -14.07 15.38
C LEU A 668 4.62 -15.44 15.77
N ALA A 669 3.99 -16.11 16.73
CA ALA A 669 4.39 -17.43 17.18
C ALA A 669 3.60 -18.56 16.49
N HIS A 670 2.67 -18.22 15.60
CA HIS A 670 1.87 -19.16 14.82
C HIS A 670 1.66 -18.67 13.37
N ALA A 671 1.53 -19.59 12.41
CA ALA A 671 1.39 -19.26 10.98
C ALA A 671 0.15 -18.41 10.65
N SER A 672 -0.95 -18.62 11.38
CA SER A 672 -2.22 -17.87 11.24
C SER A 672 -2.40 -16.83 12.36
N ALA A 673 -1.31 -16.25 12.87
CA ALA A 673 -1.37 -15.28 13.98
C ALA A 673 -2.09 -13.96 13.62
N LEU A 674 -2.08 -13.54 12.35
CA LEU A 674 -2.56 -12.22 11.91
C LEU A 674 -4.06 -12.16 11.53
N GLY A 675 -4.82 -13.24 11.74
CA GLY A 675 -6.19 -13.32 11.23
C GLY A 675 -6.24 -13.14 9.72
N THR A 676 -7.35 -12.61 9.18
CA THR A 676 -7.52 -12.42 7.73
C THR A 676 -7.56 -10.96 7.27
N GLY A 677 -7.58 -10.00 8.19
CA GLY A 677 -7.70 -8.57 7.87
C GLY A 677 -6.39 -7.93 7.38
N THR A 678 -6.47 -6.70 6.87
CA THR A 678 -5.30 -5.93 6.45
C THR A 678 -4.40 -5.58 7.64
N VAL A 679 -3.08 -5.68 7.47
CA VAL A 679 -2.09 -5.36 8.50
C VAL A 679 -1.47 -3.99 8.24
N THR A 680 -1.73 -3.02 9.12
CA THR A 680 -1.15 -1.68 9.05
C THR A 680 0.07 -1.58 9.95
N LEU A 681 1.22 -1.29 9.35
CA LEU A 681 2.50 -1.08 10.03
C LEU A 681 2.92 0.38 9.92
N GLY A 682 3.15 1.04 11.04
CA GLY A 682 3.68 2.41 11.08
C GLY A 682 3.22 3.18 12.30
N GLY A 683 4.08 4.05 12.82
CA GLY A 683 3.82 4.87 14.01
C GLY A 683 5.06 5.61 14.49
N ALA A 684 4.92 6.47 15.50
CA ALA A 684 5.96 7.39 15.97
C ALA A 684 7.23 6.68 16.50
N ASN A 685 7.16 5.40 16.86
CA ASN A 685 8.19 4.69 17.61
C ASN A 685 8.79 3.45 16.89
N ASN A 686 8.72 3.39 15.55
CA ASN A 686 9.32 2.31 14.74
C ASN A 686 8.91 0.89 15.22
N PRO A 687 7.60 0.56 15.15
CA PRO A 687 7.06 -0.70 15.64
C PRO A 687 7.77 -1.92 15.06
N TYR A 688 7.80 -3.03 15.81
CA TYR A 688 8.52 -4.25 15.45
C TYR A 688 7.58 -5.42 15.16
N LEU A 689 7.52 -5.87 13.90
CA LEU A 689 6.86 -7.12 13.54
C LEU A 689 7.89 -8.25 13.51
N ASN A 690 7.73 -9.26 14.36
CA ASN A 690 8.74 -10.30 14.53
C ASN A 690 8.12 -11.69 14.37
N ASN A 691 8.60 -12.49 13.41
CA ASN A 691 8.27 -13.92 13.37
C ASN A 691 9.14 -14.68 14.38
N THR A 692 8.51 -15.12 15.48
CA THR A 692 9.15 -15.86 16.56
C THR A 692 8.86 -17.36 16.52
N SER A 693 8.14 -17.87 15.52
CA SER A 693 7.79 -19.29 15.39
C SER A 693 8.99 -20.21 15.10
N GLY A 694 10.14 -19.65 14.70
CA GLY A 694 11.34 -20.39 14.30
C GLY A 694 11.27 -21.00 12.89
N SER A 695 10.10 -21.00 12.24
CA SER A 695 9.89 -21.42 10.85
C SER A 695 9.50 -20.23 9.98
N LEU A 696 9.58 -20.36 8.64
CA LEU A 696 9.04 -19.35 7.74
C LEU A 696 7.52 -19.25 7.91
N ILE A 697 7.01 -18.04 8.16
CA ILE A 697 5.58 -17.73 8.07
C ILE A 697 5.30 -17.12 6.71
N THR A 698 4.24 -17.60 6.05
CA THR A 698 3.69 -17.00 4.84
C THR A 698 2.28 -16.51 5.15
N THR A 699 2.01 -15.24 4.84
CA THR A 699 0.72 -14.59 5.10
C THR A 699 0.11 -14.06 3.82
N SER A 700 -1.19 -14.28 3.64
CA SER A 700 -1.99 -13.73 2.54
C SER A 700 -2.65 -12.39 2.88
N ASN A 701 -2.43 -11.87 4.09
CA ASN A 701 -2.97 -10.57 4.50
C ASN A 701 -2.40 -9.47 3.60
N ASN A 702 -3.24 -8.50 3.22
CA ASN A 702 -2.75 -7.26 2.64
C ASN A 702 -2.04 -6.44 3.72
N PHE A 703 -1.05 -5.64 3.33
CA PHE A 703 -0.33 -4.75 4.23
C PHE A 703 -0.50 -3.29 3.84
N VAL A 704 -0.52 -2.41 4.84
CA VAL A 704 -0.40 -0.96 4.67
C VAL A 704 0.86 -0.51 5.39
N TRP A 705 1.79 0.13 4.69
CA TRP A 705 2.97 0.74 5.31
C TRP A 705 2.74 2.23 5.46
N ALA A 706 2.48 2.63 6.70
CA ALA A 706 2.15 3.99 7.12
C ALA A 706 3.34 4.71 7.79
N GLY A 707 4.57 4.25 7.54
CA GLY A 707 5.79 4.87 8.05
C GLY A 707 6.92 3.87 8.28
N ASN A 708 7.80 4.20 9.23
CA ASN A 708 8.92 3.33 9.61
C ASN A 708 8.43 2.13 10.42
N PHE A 709 9.04 0.96 10.18
CA PHE A 709 8.87 -0.22 11.03
C PHE A 709 10.10 -1.13 10.95
N ARG A 710 10.23 -2.01 11.95
CA ARG A 710 11.26 -3.05 12.03
C ARG A 710 10.65 -4.40 11.72
N GLN A 711 11.44 -5.29 11.13
CA GLN A 711 11.04 -6.65 10.81
C GLN A 711 12.12 -7.66 11.24
N GLY A 712 11.68 -8.76 11.86
CA GLY A 712 12.52 -9.83 12.39
C GLY A 712 11.91 -11.20 12.12
N GLY A 713 12.75 -12.24 12.12
CA GLY A 713 12.37 -13.58 11.66
C GLY A 713 12.08 -13.63 10.16
N ASN A 714 12.13 -14.79 9.53
CA ASN A 714 11.83 -14.86 8.10
C ASN A 714 10.32 -14.77 7.86
N LEU A 715 9.86 -13.85 7.00
CA LEU A 715 8.43 -13.64 6.70
C LEU A 715 8.22 -13.49 5.19
N THR A 716 7.17 -14.14 4.68
CA THR A 716 6.69 -13.95 3.30
C THR A 716 5.30 -13.32 3.33
N ILE A 717 5.11 -12.26 2.54
CA ILE A 717 3.83 -11.59 2.33
C ILE A 717 3.37 -11.87 0.89
N ASP A 718 2.29 -12.63 0.75
CA ASP A 718 1.63 -12.89 -0.54
C ASP A 718 0.57 -11.85 -0.88
N GLY A 719 0.02 -11.16 0.13
CA GLY A 719 -0.92 -10.06 -0.07
C GLY A 719 -0.24 -8.80 -0.62
N ASN A 720 -1.05 -7.87 -1.13
CA ASN A 720 -0.56 -6.60 -1.67
C ASN A 720 -0.10 -5.67 -0.55
N VAL A 721 0.83 -4.77 -0.85
CA VAL A 721 1.32 -3.75 0.08
C VAL A 721 0.97 -2.36 -0.45
N SER A 722 0.24 -1.57 0.32
CA SER A 722 -0.05 -0.17 -0.02
C SER A 722 0.82 0.76 0.81
N LEU A 723 1.57 1.65 0.17
CA LEU A 723 2.35 2.70 0.83
C LEU A 723 1.46 3.93 1.06
N THR A 724 1.28 4.32 2.32
CA THR A 724 0.55 5.55 2.71
C THR A 724 1.46 6.62 3.29
N ALA A 725 2.74 6.28 3.53
CA ALA A 725 3.80 7.22 3.82
C ALA A 725 5.15 6.68 3.33
N SER A 726 6.13 7.57 3.13
CA SER A 726 7.51 7.14 2.91
C SER A 726 8.06 6.57 4.22
N GLY A 727 8.70 5.41 4.15
CA GLY A 727 9.08 4.67 5.34
C GLY A 727 10.41 3.92 5.20
N THR A 728 11.08 3.76 6.34
CA THR A 728 12.24 2.88 6.51
C THR A 728 11.77 1.53 7.01
N VAL A 729 12.09 0.49 6.25
CA VAL A 729 11.90 -0.90 6.61
C VAL A 729 13.22 -1.46 7.14
N GLU A 730 13.34 -1.54 8.47
CA GLU A 730 14.55 -2.03 9.13
C GLU A 730 14.48 -3.54 9.36
N GLN A 731 15.19 -4.30 8.52
CA GLN A 731 15.09 -5.77 8.52
C GLN A 731 16.31 -6.41 9.18
N TYR A 732 16.06 -7.34 10.09
CA TYR A 732 17.09 -8.16 10.74
C TYR A 732 17.09 -9.62 10.25
N SER A 733 16.12 -9.97 9.40
CA SER A 733 15.97 -11.29 8.78
C SER A 733 15.44 -11.11 7.35
N THR A 734 15.05 -12.19 6.68
CA THR A 734 14.56 -12.07 5.30
C THR A 734 13.06 -11.73 5.28
N LEU A 735 12.71 -10.60 4.67
CA LEU A 735 11.34 -10.25 4.31
C LEU A 735 11.15 -10.47 2.80
N THR A 736 10.24 -11.37 2.45
CA THR A 736 9.84 -11.62 1.07
C THR A 736 8.47 -11.03 0.80
N ILE A 737 8.33 -10.32 -0.32
CA ILE A 737 7.06 -9.73 -0.76
C ILE A 737 6.78 -10.23 -2.16
N ASN A 738 5.75 -11.06 -2.28
CA ASN A 738 5.25 -11.61 -3.54
C ASN A 738 4.15 -10.74 -4.14
N GLY A 739 3.31 -10.13 -3.30
CA GLY A 739 2.27 -9.20 -3.73
C GLY A 739 2.82 -7.90 -4.32
N VAL A 740 1.94 -7.13 -4.96
CA VAL A 740 2.28 -5.84 -5.57
C VAL A 740 2.39 -4.76 -4.49
N ILE A 741 3.49 -3.99 -4.52
CA ILE A 741 3.64 -2.77 -3.73
C ILE A 741 3.19 -1.56 -4.56
N SER A 742 2.28 -0.74 -4.02
CA SER A 742 1.67 0.42 -4.69
C SER A 742 1.70 1.69 -3.82
N GLY A 743 1.41 2.86 -4.41
CA GLY A 743 1.34 4.16 -3.72
C GLY A 743 2.41 5.15 -4.14
N ALA A 744 2.27 6.42 -3.74
CA ALA A 744 3.14 7.49 -4.22
C ALA A 744 4.51 7.60 -3.53
N PHE A 745 4.70 6.83 -2.46
CA PHE A 745 5.77 7.03 -1.49
C PHE A 745 7.01 6.18 -1.75
N SER A 746 8.12 6.56 -1.11
CA SER A 746 9.42 5.87 -1.26
C SER A 746 9.62 4.76 -0.22
N ILE A 747 10.43 3.78 -0.61
CA ILE A 747 10.86 2.69 0.28
C ILE A 747 12.34 2.89 0.62
N THR A 748 12.64 2.90 1.93
CA THR A 748 14.02 2.84 2.42
C THR A 748 14.26 1.48 3.09
N LYS A 749 15.10 0.63 2.51
CA LYS A 749 15.59 -0.59 3.15
C LYS A 749 16.74 -0.26 4.09
N ASN A 750 16.64 -0.70 5.35
CA ASN A 750 17.71 -0.64 6.34
C ASN A 750 17.89 -1.99 7.06
N GLY A 751 18.90 -2.11 7.92
CA GLY A 751 19.21 -3.33 8.65
C GLY A 751 19.94 -4.39 7.81
N THR A 752 20.55 -5.37 8.48
CA THR A 752 21.42 -6.39 7.86
C THR A 752 20.66 -7.49 7.11
N GLY A 753 19.35 -7.64 7.37
CA GLY A 753 18.48 -8.64 6.72
C GLY A 753 18.25 -8.40 5.22
N GLY A 754 17.62 -9.36 4.55
CA GLY A 754 17.33 -9.32 3.11
C GLY A 754 15.90 -8.88 2.82
N LEU A 755 15.72 -8.00 1.82
CA LEU A 755 14.41 -7.66 1.25
C LEU A 755 14.28 -8.28 -0.14
N MET A 756 13.36 -9.23 -0.32
CA MET A 756 13.07 -9.83 -1.62
C MET A 756 11.76 -9.27 -2.19
N LEU A 757 11.84 -8.67 -3.38
CA LEU A 757 10.71 -8.03 -4.07
C LEU A 757 10.43 -8.78 -5.38
N ASN A 758 9.41 -9.65 -5.38
CA ASN A 758 9.09 -10.51 -6.51
C ASN A 758 7.98 -9.92 -7.42
N GLY A 759 7.13 -9.06 -6.87
CA GLY A 759 6.02 -8.44 -7.59
C GLY A 759 6.44 -7.34 -8.57
N LEU A 760 5.60 -7.13 -9.60
CA LEU A 760 5.69 -5.96 -10.49
C LEU A 760 5.12 -4.74 -9.76
N ASN A 761 5.97 -4.08 -8.99
CA ASN A 761 5.56 -3.00 -8.11
C ASN A 761 5.26 -1.71 -8.89
N THR A 762 4.21 -1.01 -8.46
CA THR A 762 3.64 0.19 -9.12
C THR A 762 3.83 1.47 -8.30
N TYR A 763 4.48 1.40 -7.14
CA TYR A 763 4.76 2.59 -6.37
C TYR A 763 5.66 3.57 -7.15
N THR A 764 5.37 4.86 -7.05
CA THR A 764 6.05 5.90 -7.86
C THR A 764 7.19 6.59 -7.14
N GLY A 765 7.34 6.36 -5.83
CA GLY A 765 8.47 6.87 -5.07
C GLY A 765 9.77 6.09 -5.36
N GLY A 766 10.91 6.70 -5.03
CA GLY A 766 12.22 6.07 -5.19
C GLY A 766 12.45 4.89 -4.24
N THR A 767 13.49 4.09 -4.53
CA THR A 767 13.96 3.02 -3.63
C THR A 767 15.38 3.32 -3.16
N THR A 768 15.57 3.30 -1.84
CA THR A 768 16.88 3.50 -1.20
C THR A 768 17.25 2.27 -0.41
N ALA A 769 18.39 1.66 -0.73
CA ALA A 769 18.96 0.54 0.01
C ALA A 769 20.17 1.02 0.83
N ARG A 770 20.03 1.02 2.17
CA ARG A 770 21.05 1.53 3.10
C ARG A 770 21.97 0.45 3.65
N GLN A 771 21.48 -0.77 3.80
CA GLN A 771 22.20 -1.91 4.37
C GLN A 771 21.55 -3.25 3.96
N GLY A 772 22.36 -4.31 3.94
CA GLY A 772 21.92 -5.68 3.67
C GLY A 772 21.78 -5.96 2.17
N THR A 773 20.85 -6.83 1.81
CA THR A 773 20.61 -7.22 0.41
C THR A 773 19.18 -6.87 0.01
N VAL A 774 19.02 -6.27 -1.17
CA VAL A 774 17.73 -6.16 -1.87
C VAL A 774 17.78 -7.12 -3.06
N THR A 775 16.92 -8.13 -3.05
CA THR A 775 16.81 -9.12 -4.12
C THR A 775 15.62 -8.81 -5.01
N ILE A 776 15.85 -8.77 -6.32
CA ILE A 776 14.85 -8.44 -7.33
C ILE A 776 14.91 -9.44 -8.48
N ASN A 777 13.79 -9.61 -9.18
CA ASN A 777 13.70 -10.41 -10.40
C ASN A 777 13.37 -9.54 -11.63
N THR A 778 12.97 -8.28 -11.45
CA THR A 778 12.72 -7.35 -12.55
C THR A 778 13.23 -5.93 -12.26
N ILE A 779 13.76 -5.27 -13.28
CA ILE A 779 14.13 -3.84 -13.24
C ILE A 779 13.88 -3.20 -14.60
N LYS A 780 12.96 -2.24 -14.67
CA LYS A 780 12.52 -1.63 -15.93
C LYS A 780 12.86 -0.14 -15.99
N ASN A 781 12.60 0.48 -17.14
CA ASN A 781 12.72 1.92 -17.34
C ASN A 781 11.81 2.72 -16.41
N TYR A 782 12.05 4.04 -16.30
CA TYR A 782 11.10 4.96 -15.69
C TYR A 782 9.69 4.81 -16.26
N GLY A 783 8.69 4.98 -15.41
CA GLY A 783 7.27 4.87 -15.79
C GLY A 783 6.81 3.46 -16.14
N VAL A 784 7.64 2.42 -15.95
CA VAL A 784 7.26 1.01 -16.13
C VAL A 784 7.40 0.26 -14.81
N ALA A 785 6.36 -0.50 -14.44
CA ALA A 785 6.36 -1.29 -13.21
C ALA A 785 7.47 -2.36 -13.21
N SER A 786 8.09 -2.55 -12.05
CA SER A 786 9.18 -3.51 -11.82
C SER A 786 9.33 -3.81 -10.33
N SER A 787 10.21 -4.72 -9.93
CA SER A 787 10.46 -5.00 -8.51
C SER A 787 10.86 -3.75 -7.71
N LEU A 788 11.50 -2.76 -8.35
CA LEU A 788 11.89 -1.49 -7.72
C LEU A 788 10.93 -0.33 -8.04
N GLY A 789 9.66 -0.63 -8.30
CA GLY A 789 8.61 0.36 -8.54
C GLY A 789 8.60 0.94 -9.95
N MET A 790 7.75 1.95 -10.11
CA MET A 790 7.46 2.68 -11.35
C MET A 790 7.72 4.20 -11.19
N PRO A 791 8.93 4.65 -10.76
CA PRO A 791 9.18 6.08 -10.61
C PRO A 791 9.22 6.79 -11.96
N ALA A 792 8.81 8.05 -11.98
CA ALA A 792 8.91 8.91 -13.16
C ALA A 792 10.34 9.46 -13.38
N SER A 793 11.14 9.55 -12.32
CA SER A 793 12.52 10.04 -12.32
C SER A 793 13.29 9.60 -11.06
N GLY A 794 14.59 9.89 -11.01
CA GLY A 794 15.45 9.66 -9.83
C GLY A 794 16.23 8.34 -9.84
N SER A 795 17.28 8.27 -9.02
CA SER A 795 18.19 7.12 -9.00
C SER A 795 17.71 5.99 -8.08
N ILE A 796 18.14 4.77 -8.40
CA ILE A 796 18.12 3.66 -7.43
C ILE A 796 19.31 3.85 -6.50
N VAL A 797 19.05 4.19 -5.24
CA VAL A 797 20.13 4.51 -4.29
C VAL A 797 20.61 3.23 -3.62
N ILE A 798 21.89 2.90 -3.77
CA ILE A 798 22.52 1.72 -3.17
C ILE A 798 23.66 2.16 -2.27
N ALA A 799 23.73 1.52 -1.10
CA ALA A 799 24.73 1.78 -0.08
C ALA A 799 24.73 3.24 0.38
N ALA A 800 23.56 3.83 0.64
CA ALA A 800 23.49 5.25 1.02
C ALA A 800 24.36 5.58 2.26
N ASN A 801 24.42 4.66 3.24
CA ASN A 801 25.17 4.84 4.49
C ASN A 801 26.10 3.66 4.85
N ASN A 802 25.76 2.42 4.46
CA ASN A 802 26.55 1.22 4.73
C ASN A 802 26.66 0.35 3.47
N SER A 803 27.59 -0.61 3.46
CA SER A 803 27.70 -1.57 2.36
C SER A 803 26.38 -2.33 2.13
N THR A 804 25.99 -2.44 0.85
CA THR A 804 24.68 -2.97 0.44
C THR A 804 24.80 -3.67 -0.91
N THR A 805 24.01 -4.72 -1.10
CA THR A 805 23.92 -5.48 -2.36
C THR A 805 22.54 -5.34 -2.99
N LEU A 806 22.48 -4.97 -4.26
CA LEU A 806 21.34 -5.21 -5.14
C LEU A 806 21.59 -6.51 -5.90
N ALA A 807 20.80 -7.54 -5.62
CA ALA A 807 20.90 -8.86 -6.23
C ALA A 807 19.79 -9.05 -7.26
N TYR A 808 20.14 -9.14 -8.53
CA TYR A 808 19.21 -9.46 -9.62
C TYR A 808 19.19 -10.97 -9.88
N THR A 809 18.00 -11.54 -10.01
CA THR A 809 17.74 -12.98 -10.20
C THR A 809 16.85 -13.27 -11.41
N GLY A 810 16.53 -12.25 -12.22
CA GLY A 810 15.60 -12.36 -13.33
C GLY A 810 16.18 -12.98 -14.61
N THR A 811 15.36 -12.97 -15.66
CA THR A 811 15.67 -13.57 -16.98
C THR A 811 16.29 -12.59 -17.97
N GLY A 812 16.66 -11.38 -17.52
CA GLY A 812 17.29 -10.33 -18.31
C GLY A 812 16.41 -9.08 -18.42
N ASP A 813 17.03 -7.92 -18.33
CA ASP A 813 16.36 -6.62 -18.30
C ASP A 813 17.24 -5.49 -18.82
N SER A 814 16.60 -4.43 -19.30
CA SER A 814 17.23 -3.15 -19.54
C SER A 814 16.53 -2.03 -18.78
N THR A 815 17.33 -1.07 -18.31
CA THR A 815 16.81 0.08 -17.58
C THR A 815 17.57 1.37 -17.89
N ASN A 816 16.83 2.45 -18.08
CA ASN A 816 17.32 3.83 -18.18
C ASN A 816 17.40 4.53 -16.82
N ARG A 817 17.20 3.80 -15.72
CA ARG A 817 17.32 4.31 -14.35
C ARG A 817 18.79 4.28 -13.93
N PRO A 818 19.37 5.40 -13.49
CA PRO A 818 20.72 5.42 -12.94
C PRO A 818 20.75 4.77 -11.56
N ILE A 819 21.92 4.29 -11.19
CA ILE A 819 22.25 3.94 -9.81
C ILE A 819 22.86 5.17 -9.14
N GLN A 820 22.66 5.31 -7.84
CA GLN A 820 23.45 6.21 -7.02
C GLN A 820 24.29 5.38 -6.06
N VAL A 821 25.61 5.52 -6.16
CA VAL A 821 26.57 4.85 -5.28
C VAL A 821 26.87 5.74 -4.09
N GLY A 822 26.40 5.34 -2.92
CA GLY A 822 26.69 6.08 -1.69
C GLY A 822 25.69 7.19 -1.35
N GLY A 823 25.99 7.90 -0.26
CA GLY A 823 25.20 8.99 0.30
C GLY A 823 25.96 9.75 1.39
N VAL A 824 25.35 10.02 2.54
CA VAL A 824 25.97 10.81 3.64
C VAL A 824 26.88 9.98 4.57
N ALA A 825 27.46 8.88 4.06
CA ALA A 825 28.27 7.97 4.86
C ALA A 825 29.62 8.58 5.30
N THR A 826 30.00 8.38 6.56
CA THR A 826 31.27 8.87 7.14
C THR A 826 32.46 7.91 6.98
N GLY A 827 32.22 6.63 6.68
CA GLY A 827 33.25 5.59 6.50
C GLY A 827 33.21 4.94 5.12
N ALA A 828 34.20 4.11 4.78
CA ALA A 828 34.26 3.42 3.48
C ALA A 828 33.10 2.42 3.32
N ILE A 829 32.52 2.34 2.13
CA ILE A 829 31.35 1.49 1.84
C ILE A 829 31.44 0.86 0.45
N THR A 830 30.78 -0.29 0.31
CA THR A 830 30.69 -1.05 -0.94
C THR A 830 29.24 -1.12 -1.43
N ALA A 831 28.99 -0.61 -2.63
CA ALA A 831 27.74 -0.82 -3.35
C ALA A 831 27.93 -1.97 -4.34
N THR A 832 27.23 -3.08 -4.15
CA THR A 832 27.31 -4.23 -5.05
C THR A 832 26.06 -4.32 -5.92
N VAL A 833 26.24 -4.41 -7.24
CA VAL A 833 25.20 -4.82 -8.19
C VAL A 833 25.57 -6.21 -8.68
N ALA A 834 24.85 -7.23 -8.24
CA ALA A 834 25.13 -8.62 -8.58
C ALA A 834 24.04 -9.21 -9.46
N ASN A 835 24.39 -9.70 -10.65
CA ASN A 835 23.47 -10.48 -11.47
C ASN A 835 23.71 -11.98 -11.26
N ASN A 836 22.78 -12.64 -10.56
CA ASN A 836 22.72 -14.09 -10.35
C ASN A 836 21.52 -14.72 -11.08
N GLY A 837 20.90 -13.98 -12.01
CA GLY A 837 19.80 -14.43 -12.83
C GLY A 837 20.25 -15.26 -14.02
N THR A 838 19.36 -15.39 -15.00
CA THR A 838 19.55 -16.20 -16.21
C THR A 838 19.64 -15.37 -17.49
N GLY A 839 19.53 -14.04 -17.41
CA GLY A 839 19.74 -13.14 -18.54
C GLY A 839 20.45 -11.84 -18.19
N ALA A 840 20.85 -11.10 -19.23
CA ALA A 840 21.69 -9.92 -19.12
C ALA A 840 20.97 -8.74 -18.49
N LEU A 841 21.68 -8.01 -17.63
CA LEU A 841 21.24 -6.75 -17.06
C LEU A 841 21.96 -5.60 -17.76
N ILE A 842 21.19 -4.70 -18.39
CA ILE A 842 21.71 -3.60 -19.21
C ILE A 842 21.26 -2.26 -18.65
N PHE A 843 22.21 -1.42 -18.24
CA PHE A 843 21.95 -0.05 -17.80
C PHE A 843 22.23 0.94 -18.93
N THR A 844 21.20 1.62 -19.40
CA THR A 844 21.23 2.53 -20.57
C THR A 844 21.18 4.00 -20.18
N ALA A 845 21.10 4.33 -18.89
CA ALA A 845 21.15 5.71 -18.41
C ALA A 845 22.49 6.35 -18.83
N PRO A 846 22.52 7.60 -19.35
CA PRO A 846 23.77 8.26 -19.76
C PRO A 846 24.80 8.40 -18.63
N ALA A 847 24.33 8.60 -17.40
CA ALA A 847 25.13 8.46 -16.19
C ALA A 847 24.71 7.17 -15.48
N PHE A 848 25.64 6.27 -15.20
CA PHE A 848 25.35 5.09 -14.40
C PHE A 848 25.37 5.42 -12.91
N ASN A 849 26.43 6.10 -12.45
CA ASN A 849 26.48 6.67 -11.10
C ASN A 849 26.09 8.15 -11.16
N THR A 850 24.97 8.54 -10.56
CA THR A 850 24.67 9.97 -10.35
C THR A 850 25.45 10.49 -9.15
N PRO A 851 26.39 11.46 -9.33
CA PRO A 851 27.20 11.96 -8.23
C PRO A 851 26.36 12.59 -7.12
N VAL A 852 26.71 12.29 -5.86
CA VAL A 852 26.05 12.89 -4.69
C VAL A 852 27.02 13.57 -3.74
N ALA A 853 26.51 14.59 -3.05
CA ALA A 853 27.24 15.30 -2.02
C ALA A 853 27.56 14.38 -0.85
N MET A 854 28.84 14.24 -0.53
CA MET A 854 29.30 13.46 0.63
C MET A 854 29.80 14.34 1.77
N THR A 855 29.66 13.83 3.00
CA THR A 855 30.25 14.42 4.21
C THR A 855 31.37 13.51 4.70
N GLY A 856 32.59 14.02 4.86
CA GLY A 856 33.69 13.28 5.52
C GLY A 856 34.61 12.45 4.62
N GLY A 857 34.43 12.49 3.30
CA GLY A 857 35.49 12.13 2.37
C GLY A 857 35.88 10.64 2.22
N ALA A 858 34.98 9.72 2.55
CA ALA A 858 35.33 8.29 2.56
C ALA A 858 35.24 7.62 1.17
N ALA A 859 36.15 6.67 0.92
CA ALA A 859 36.22 5.90 -0.31
C ALA A 859 34.92 5.11 -0.58
N ARG A 860 34.58 4.94 -1.87
CA ARG A 860 33.44 4.16 -2.34
C ARG A 860 33.92 3.08 -3.28
N THR A 861 33.38 1.87 -3.12
CA THR A 861 33.63 0.80 -4.09
C THR A 861 32.31 0.41 -4.74
N LEU A 862 32.22 0.57 -6.05
CA LEU A 862 31.17 -0.02 -6.87
C LEU A 862 31.62 -1.41 -7.30
N VAL A 863 30.92 -2.46 -6.88
CA VAL A 863 31.16 -3.83 -7.32
C VAL A 863 30.13 -4.21 -8.37
N LEU A 864 30.59 -4.48 -9.59
CA LEU A 864 29.83 -5.17 -10.62
C LEU A 864 30.09 -6.67 -10.48
N GLY A 865 29.10 -7.38 -9.95
CA GLY A 865 29.24 -8.74 -9.43
C GLY A 865 28.27 -9.76 -10.02
N GLY A 866 28.19 -10.90 -9.34
CA GLY A 866 27.29 -12.00 -9.67
C GLY A 866 27.91 -13.08 -10.56
N SER A 867 27.12 -14.10 -10.89
CA SER A 867 27.53 -15.27 -11.67
C SER A 867 27.12 -15.22 -13.14
N PHE A 868 26.19 -14.34 -13.52
CA PHE A 868 25.69 -14.26 -14.89
C PHE A 868 26.64 -13.51 -15.84
N GLY A 869 26.70 -13.97 -17.09
CA GLY A 869 27.28 -13.26 -18.22
C GLY A 869 28.42 -14.01 -18.87
N THR A 870 28.45 -13.98 -20.21
CA THR A 870 29.54 -14.53 -21.04
C THR A 870 30.18 -13.41 -21.86
N SER A 871 31.23 -13.71 -22.63
CA SER A 871 31.80 -12.73 -23.56
C SER A 871 30.85 -12.31 -24.68
N VAL A 872 29.85 -13.13 -25.02
CA VAL A 872 28.87 -12.88 -26.09
C VAL A 872 27.62 -12.19 -25.55
N THR A 873 27.20 -12.55 -24.33
CA THR A 873 26.01 -11.99 -23.66
C THR A 873 26.39 -11.46 -22.27
N PRO A 874 27.20 -10.38 -22.20
CA PRO A 874 27.60 -9.81 -20.92
C PRO A 874 26.45 -8.98 -20.31
N ASN A 875 26.54 -8.73 -19.01
CA ASN A 875 25.86 -7.56 -18.43
C ASN A 875 26.50 -6.29 -18.98
N GLU A 876 25.78 -5.18 -19.06
CA GLU A 876 26.34 -3.95 -19.63
C GLU A 876 25.98 -2.70 -18.82
N VAL A 877 26.98 -1.85 -18.60
CA VAL A 877 26.82 -0.47 -18.14
C VAL A 877 27.20 0.45 -19.29
N GLN A 878 26.19 1.07 -19.92
CA GLN A 878 26.41 1.98 -21.05
C GLN A 878 26.71 3.41 -20.60
N GLY A 879 26.21 3.80 -19.43
CA GLY A 879 26.43 5.11 -18.84
C GLY A 879 27.82 5.31 -18.24
N VAL A 880 28.17 6.58 -18.01
CA VAL A 880 29.39 7.00 -17.34
C VAL A 880 29.33 6.64 -15.84
N ILE A 881 30.37 5.95 -15.35
CA ILE A 881 30.67 5.81 -13.93
C ILE A 881 31.58 6.98 -13.55
N ALA A 882 31.09 7.83 -12.65
CA ALA A 882 31.79 9.02 -12.18
C ALA A 882 32.05 8.96 -10.67
N ASP A 883 32.98 9.78 -10.20
CA ASP A 883 33.15 10.08 -8.78
C ASP A 883 31.93 10.81 -8.21
N ASN A 884 31.79 10.78 -6.89
CA ASN A 884 30.79 11.57 -6.19
C ASN A 884 31.18 13.06 -6.14
N THR A 885 30.26 13.93 -5.69
CA THR A 885 30.55 15.37 -5.51
C THR A 885 30.87 15.65 -4.04
N LEU A 886 31.80 16.57 -3.80
CA LEU A 886 32.22 16.94 -2.45
C LEU A 886 31.69 18.34 -2.12
N ASN A 887 31.02 18.51 -0.98
CA ASN A 887 30.54 19.81 -0.53
C ASN A 887 31.68 20.63 0.10
N GLY A 888 32.60 21.14 -0.73
CA GLY A 888 33.48 22.25 -0.37
C GLY A 888 34.82 21.99 0.36
N ALA A 889 35.42 20.79 0.42
CA ALA A 889 36.79 20.64 0.98
C ALA A 889 37.59 19.40 0.54
N ALA A 890 38.87 19.61 0.13
CA ALA A 890 40.02 18.69 -0.10
C ALA A 890 39.93 17.54 -1.14
N ALA A 891 40.99 17.39 -1.94
CA ALA A 891 41.12 16.38 -3.00
C ALA A 891 41.22 14.94 -2.45
N GLY A 892 40.55 13.98 -3.11
CA GLY A 892 40.65 12.54 -2.80
C GLY A 892 39.52 11.94 -1.96
N ALA A 893 38.51 12.74 -1.61
CA ALA A 893 37.45 12.41 -0.66
C ALA A 893 36.11 11.96 -1.31
N ASN A 894 36.04 11.99 -2.65
CA ASN A 894 34.85 11.71 -3.44
C ASN A 894 35.05 10.54 -4.41
N VAL A 895 36.11 9.76 -4.17
CA VAL A 895 36.64 8.74 -5.06
C VAL A 895 35.73 7.51 -5.09
N VAL A 896 35.36 7.11 -6.31
CA VAL A 896 34.74 5.83 -6.62
C VAL A 896 35.79 4.91 -7.22
N SER A 897 35.98 3.75 -6.60
CA SER A 897 36.72 2.62 -7.17
C SER A 897 35.74 1.66 -7.84
N LEU A 898 36.13 1.12 -8.99
CA LEU A 898 35.37 0.09 -9.68
C LEU A 898 35.95 -1.29 -9.33
N THR A 899 35.10 -2.25 -9.03
CA THR A 899 35.49 -3.66 -8.90
C THR A 899 34.61 -4.52 -9.79
N LYS A 900 35.19 -5.23 -10.73
CA LYS A 900 34.57 -6.42 -11.31
C LYS A 900 34.80 -7.57 -10.34
N GLY A 901 33.72 -8.14 -9.81
CA GLY A 901 33.72 -9.29 -8.90
C GLY A 901 32.84 -10.43 -9.40
N GLY A 902 32.87 -11.58 -8.73
CA GLY A 902 32.13 -12.78 -9.13
C GLY A 902 32.55 -13.39 -10.48
N THR A 903 31.97 -14.55 -10.80
CA THR A 903 32.32 -15.34 -11.99
C THR A 903 31.64 -14.85 -13.27
N GLY A 904 30.65 -13.96 -13.16
CA GLY A 904 29.91 -13.41 -14.30
C GLY A 904 30.74 -12.45 -15.15
N THR A 905 30.20 -11.98 -16.27
CA THR A 905 30.88 -11.05 -17.18
C THR A 905 30.15 -9.72 -17.25
N TRP A 906 30.89 -8.61 -17.17
CA TRP A 906 30.37 -7.25 -17.29
C TRP A 906 31.11 -6.49 -18.38
N LYS A 907 30.36 -5.73 -19.17
CA LYS A 907 30.84 -4.81 -20.19
C LYS A 907 30.58 -3.39 -19.72
N ILE A 908 31.56 -2.51 -19.89
CA ILE A 908 31.43 -1.07 -19.61
C ILE A 908 31.65 -0.31 -20.92
N SER A 909 30.73 0.58 -21.27
CA SER A 909 30.73 1.25 -22.59
C SER A 909 30.78 2.77 -22.50
N GLY A 910 30.49 3.35 -21.33
CA GLY A 910 30.62 4.80 -21.10
C GLY A 910 32.08 5.21 -20.94
N ALA A 911 32.41 6.45 -21.33
CA ALA A 911 33.72 7.07 -21.04
C ALA A 911 33.78 7.43 -19.55
N ASN A 912 34.33 6.54 -18.73
CA ASN A 912 34.25 6.66 -17.28
C ASN A 912 35.21 7.72 -16.74
N THR A 913 34.86 8.33 -15.60
CA THR A 913 35.62 9.45 -15.00
C THR A 913 35.88 9.29 -13.51
N TYR A 914 35.59 8.12 -12.94
CA TYR A 914 35.95 7.81 -11.56
C TYR A 914 37.48 7.82 -11.38
N SER A 915 37.97 8.23 -10.21
CA SER A 915 39.42 8.36 -9.97
C SER A 915 40.02 7.23 -9.15
N GLY A 916 39.19 6.32 -8.63
CA GLY A 916 39.64 5.19 -7.82
C GLY A 916 40.16 4.03 -8.66
N THR A 917 40.91 3.13 -8.02
CA THR A 917 41.44 1.92 -8.65
C THR A 917 40.36 1.08 -9.32
N THR A 918 40.66 0.55 -10.50
CA THR A 918 39.87 -0.49 -11.17
C THR A 918 40.39 -1.86 -10.76
N THR A 919 39.61 -2.64 -10.01
CA THR A 919 39.95 -4.00 -9.61
C THR A 919 39.18 -5.02 -10.44
N ILE A 920 39.86 -6.00 -11.03
CA ILE A 920 39.26 -7.03 -11.88
C ILE A 920 39.53 -8.39 -11.25
N SER A 921 38.50 -8.96 -10.62
CA SER A 921 38.58 -10.15 -9.79
C SER A 921 37.35 -11.05 -9.97
N GLY A 922 37.32 -12.21 -9.30
CA GLY A 922 36.12 -13.06 -9.22
C GLY A 922 36.18 -14.42 -9.91
N GLY A 923 37.27 -14.76 -10.61
CA GLY A 923 37.52 -16.09 -11.18
C GLY A 923 36.63 -16.46 -12.36
N GLY A 924 37.18 -16.65 -13.56
CA GLY A 924 36.46 -17.20 -14.71
C GLY A 924 35.51 -16.25 -15.46
N GLY A 925 35.34 -15.01 -14.98
CA GLY A 925 34.60 -13.95 -15.67
C GLY A 925 35.49 -12.87 -16.29
N ALA A 926 34.89 -11.92 -17.02
CA ALA A 926 35.62 -10.81 -17.65
C ALA A 926 35.03 -9.42 -17.36
N LEU A 927 35.87 -8.39 -17.42
CA LEU A 927 35.48 -6.99 -17.64
C LEU A 927 35.77 -6.64 -19.10
N ILE A 928 34.74 -6.37 -19.89
CA ILE A 928 34.85 -6.07 -21.33
C ILE A 928 34.78 -4.57 -21.58
N LEU A 929 35.67 -4.05 -22.43
CA LEU A 929 35.58 -2.68 -22.93
C LEU A 929 34.59 -2.60 -24.10
N GLY A 930 33.52 -1.83 -23.90
CA GLY A 930 32.48 -1.63 -24.89
C GLY A 930 32.71 -0.50 -25.88
N ALA A 931 33.67 0.37 -25.58
CA ALA A 931 34.18 1.46 -26.40
C ALA A 931 35.69 1.63 -26.21
N SER A 932 36.34 2.46 -27.03
CA SER A 932 37.70 2.92 -26.76
C SER A 932 37.68 4.05 -25.72
N ASN A 933 38.75 4.21 -24.95
CA ASN A 933 38.87 5.22 -23.87
C ASN A 933 37.74 5.11 -22.83
N VAL A 934 37.50 3.90 -22.34
CA VAL A 934 36.41 3.58 -21.42
C VAL A 934 36.90 3.62 -19.98
N LEU A 935 38.07 3.06 -19.71
CA LEU A 935 38.69 3.14 -18.40
C LEU A 935 39.36 4.52 -18.23
N PRO A 936 39.31 5.13 -17.03
CA PRO A 936 39.93 6.45 -16.86
C PRO A 936 41.46 6.38 -16.91
N ASP A 937 42.09 7.26 -17.71
CA ASP A 937 43.53 7.30 -18.04
C ASP A 937 44.49 7.27 -16.83
N THR A 938 44.07 7.76 -15.67
CA THR A 938 44.92 7.86 -14.48
C THR A 938 44.69 6.75 -13.46
N THR A 939 43.69 5.90 -13.67
CA THR A 939 43.32 4.87 -12.69
C THR A 939 44.22 3.65 -12.78
N ALA A 940 44.78 3.23 -11.64
CA ALA A 940 45.50 1.97 -11.56
C ALA A 940 44.54 0.78 -11.81
N VAL A 941 45.04 -0.25 -12.49
CA VAL A 941 44.33 -1.50 -12.73
C VAL A 941 44.94 -2.60 -11.87
N LEU A 942 44.17 -3.11 -10.91
CA LEU A 942 44.49 -4.31 -10.14
C LEU A 942 43.85 -5.52 -10.83
N LEU A 943 44.65 -6.35 -11.48
CA LEU A 943 44.20 -7.53 -12.20
C LEU A 943 44.42 -8.79 -11.35
N GLY A 944 43.32 -9.32 -10.81
CA GLY A 944 43.25 -10.57 -10.05
C GLY A 944 42.89 -11.76 -10.93
N SER A 945 42.06 -12.67 -10.45
CA SER A 945 41.79 -13.97 -11.09
C SER A 945 40.83 -13.95 -12.31
N SER A 946 40.58 -12.78 -12.90
CA SER A 946 39.62 -12.56 -13.99
C SER A 946 40.29 -11.95 -15.22
N THR A 947 39.55 -11.87 -16.33
CA THR A 947 40.06 -11.31 -17.59
C THR A 947 39.69 -9.84 -17.77
N LEU A 948 40.66 -8.99 -18.10
CA LEU A 948 40.40 -7.71 -18.75
C LEU A 948 40.33 -7.95 -20.26
N ASP A 949 39.16 -7.75 -20.84
CA ASP A 949 38.91 -8.01 -22.25
C ASP A 949 38.78 -6.67 -23.00
N VAL A 950 39.79 -6.33 -23.80
CA VAL A 950 39.76 -5.09 -24.58
C VAL A 950 39.03 -5.25 -25.91
N ASP A 951 38.64 -6.47 -26.27
CA ASP A 951 38.02 -6.81 -27.54
C ASP A 951 38.72 -6.11 -28.72
N THR A 952 38.00 -5.42 -29.61
CA THR A 952 38.61 -4.65 -30.72
C THR A 952 38.91 -3.19 -30.36
N ARG A 953 39.03 -2.86 -29.07
CA ARG A 953 39.09 -1.48 -28.57
C ARG A 953 40.49 -1.06 -28.13
N THR A 954 40.66 0.25 -28.01
CA THR A 954 41.91 0.87 -27.57
C THR A 954 41.69 1.66 -26.29
N ASP A 955 42.58 1.51 -25.31
CA ASP A 955 42.48 2.27 -24.06
C ASP A 955 43.85 2.67 -23.51
N THR A 956 43.87 3.73 -22.70
CA THR A 956 45.04 4.15 -21.91
C THR A 956 44.61 4.21 -20.45
N VAL A 957 45.43 3.68 -19.55
CA VAL A 957 45.11 3.60 -18.12
C VAL A 957 46.37 3.83 -17.28
N GLY A 958 46.20 3.88 -15.96
CA GLY A 958 47.31 3.98 -15.01
C GLY A 958 48.18 2.73 -14.95
N THR A 959 48.81 2.48 -13.81
CA THR A 959 49.71 1.34 -13.64
C THR A 959 48.94 0.01 -13.62
N LEU A 960 49.61 -1.08 -14.01
CA LEU A 960 49.10 -2.45 -13.89
C LEU A 960 49.73 -3.15 -12.69
N ASP A 961 48.88 -3.59 -11.76
CA ASP A 961 49.24 -4.54 -10.69
C ASP A 961 48.61 -5.90 -10.99
N VAL A 962 49.43 -6.96 -11.00
CA VAL A 962 48.99 -8.33 -11.27
C VAL A 962 49.05 -9.12 -9.96
N THR A 963 47.89 -9.46 -9.43
CA THR A 963 47.73 -9.97 -8.06
C THR A 963 47.38 -11.46 -7.98
N ALA A 964 47.11 -12.12 -9.12
CA ALA A 964 46.76 -13.54 -9.17
C ALA A 964 47.49 -14.28 -10.30
N ALA A 965 47.64 -15.60 -10.16
CA ALA A 965 48.28 -16.45 -11.18
C ALA A 965 47.42 -16.62 -12.45
N THR A 966 46.10 -16.44 -12.36
CA THR A 966 45.16 -16.59 -13.48
C THR A 966 44.72 -15.25 -14.07
N ALA A 967 45.46 -14.17 -13.79
CA ALA A 967 45.21 -12.87 -14.36
C ALA A 967 45.40 -12.90 -15.89
N ALA A 968 44.43 -12.37 -16.63
CA ALA A 968 44.47 -12.40 -18.08
C ALA A 968 44.06 -11.08 -18.73
N ILE A 969 44.70 -10.76 -19.85
CA ILE A 969 44.24 -9.74 -20.80
C ILE A 969 43.86 -10.46 -22.10
N ARG A 970 42.65 -10.23 -22.59
CA ARG A 970 42.21 -10.70 -23.91
C ARG A 970 42.22 -9.55 -24.89
N LEU A 971 42.86 -9.76 -26.05
CA LEU A 971 42.91 -8.81 -27.16
C LEU A 971 42.12 -9.37 -28.35
N GLY A 972 41.22 -8.57 -28.91
CA GLY A 972 40.62 -8.81 -30.22
C GLY A 972 41.47 -8.22 -31.35
N THR A 973 41.01 -8.37 -32.59
CA THR A 973 41.68 -7.81 -33.76
C THR A 973 41.78 -6.29 -33.66
N GLY A 974 43.00 -5.75 -33.72
CA GLY A 974 43.26 -4.31 -33.58
C GLY A 974 43.10 -3.76 -32.16
N GLY A 975 42.78 -4.61 -31.18
CA GLY A 975 42.68 -4.21 -29.78
C GLY A 975 44.05 -3.87 -29.19
N ALA A 976 44.10 -2.81 -28.39
CA ALA A 976 45.32 -2.37 -27.73
C ALA A 976 45.05 -1.73 -26.37
N ILE A 977 46.00 -1.87 -25.44
CA ILE A 977 45.92 -1.18 -24.14
C ILE A 977 47.29 -0.66 -23.72
N ALA A 978 47.32 0.59 -23.27
CA ALA A 978 48.51 1.25 -22.76
C ALA A 978 48.38 1.50 -21.26
N PHE A 979 49.32 0.97 -20.48
CA PHE A 979 49.46 1.24 -19.06
C PHE A 979 50.55 2.29 -18.83
N ALA A 980 50.43 3.03 -17.73
CA ALA A 980 51.52 3.84 -17.21
C ALA A 980 52.73 2.97 -16.80
N ASP A 981 53.88 3.60 -16.55
CA ASP A 981 55.08 2.91 -16.07
C ASP A 981 54.77 2.13 -14.78
N SER A 982 54.87 0.81 -14.87
CA SER A 982 54.48 -0.12 -13.80
C SER A 982 55.70 -0.75 -13.13
N SER A 983 56.91 -0.27 -13.41
CA SER A 983 58.16 -0.80 -12.86
C SER A 983 58.25 -0.67 -11.33
N ALA A 984 57.56 0.32 -10.75
CA ALA A 984 57.48 0.54 -9.30
C ALA A 984 56.38 -0.29 -8.61
N VAL A 985 55.54 -1.01 -9.37
CA VAL A 985 54.44 -1.82 -8.83
C VAL A 985 54.90 -3.27 -8.69
N ASP A 986 54.78 -3.86 -7.51
CA ASP A 986 55.11 -5.27 -7.32
C ASP A 986 53.92 -6.16 -7.75
N TRP A 987 54.13 -7.01 -8.74
CA TRP A 987 53.16 -8.04 -9.13
C TRP A 987 53.20 -9.19 -8.12
N ALA A 988 52.57 -9.01 -6.96
CA ALA A 988 52.64 -9.83 -5.74
C ALA A 988 52.44 -11.36 -5.96
N GLY A 989 53.41 -12.02 -6.58
CA GLY A 989 53.35 -13.43 -7.00
C GLY A 989 52.45 -13.74 -8.21
N GLY A 990 51.80 -12.75 -8.83
CA GLY A 990 50.89 -12.95 -9.97
C GLY A 990 51.60 -13.22 -11.30
N THR A 991 50.88 -13.81 -12.26
CA THR A 991 51.32 -14.04 -13.64
C THR A 991 50.28 -13.50 -14.62
N LEU A 992 50.74 -12.77 -15.64
CA LEU A 992 49.88 -12.19 -16.66
C LEU A 992 49.81 -13.11 -17.87
N THR A 993 48.62 -13.57 -18.21
CA THR A 993 48.36 -14.33 -19.44
C THR A 993 47.75 -13.42 -20.50
N ILE A 994 48.37 -13.32 -21.66
CA ILE A 994 47.81 -12.62 -22.83
C ILE A 994 47.12 -13.65 -23.71
N THR A 995 45.89 -13.36 -24.12
CA THR A 995 45.06 -14.22 -24.95
C THR A 995 44.48 -13.45 -26.14
N GLY A 996 44.01 -14.17 -27.16
CA GLY A 996 43.47 -13.58 -28.39
C GLY A 996 44.55 -13.12 -29.37
N ASN A 997 44.29 -12.03 -30.10
CA ASN A 997 45.08 -11.58 -31.25
C ASN A 997 46.21 -10.62 -30.84
N PHE A 998 47.17 -11.10 -30.06
CA PHE A 998 48.33 -10.31 -29.65
C PHE A 998 49.24 -9.96 -30.84
N VAL A 999 49.47 -8.67 -31.07
CA VAL A 999 50.42 -8.15 -32.05
C VAL A 999 51.64 -7.55 -31.34
N SER A 1000 52.77 -8.24 -31.46
CA SER A 1000 54.07 -7.82 -30.93
C SER A 1000 54.41 -6.40 -31.36
N GLY A 1001 54.75 -5.53 -30.40
CA GLY A 1001 55.14 -4.14 -30.67
C GLY A 1001 54.00 -3.15 -30.88
N SER A 1002 52.74 -3.55 -30.74
CA SER A 1002 51.60 -2.62 -30.86
C SER A 1002 50.43 -2.86 -29.90
N SER A 1003 50.14 -4.11 -29.49
CA SER A 1003 48.93 -4.39 -28.69
C SER A 1003 49.02 -4.01 -27.21
N LEU A 1004 50.16 -4.19 -26.55
CA LEU A 1004 50.34 -3.82 -25.14
C LEU A 1004 51.49 -2.84 -24.99
N LYS A 1005 51.28 -1.79 -24.21
CA LYS A 1005 52.28 -0.77 -23.90
C LYS A 1005 52.36 -0.53 -22.39
N PHE A 1006 53.57 -0.33 -21.88
CA PHE A 1006 53.84 0.07 -20.50
C PHE A 1006 54.79 1.27 -20.52
N GLY A 1007 54.37 2.39 -19.93
CA GLY A 1007 55.15 3.62 -19.90
C GLY A 1007 55.63 4.08 -21.29
N ASN A 1008 56.70 4.84 -21.34
CA ASN A 1008 57.29 5.35 -22.60
C ASN A 1008 58.77 4.97 -22.75
N SER A 1009 59.21 3.88 -22.12
CA SER A 1009 60.60 3.43 -22.12
C SER A 1009 60.72 1.91 -22.07
N ALA A 1010 61.90 1.39 -22.40
CA ALA A 1010 62.21 -0.03 -22.29
C ALA A 1010 62.31 -0.54 -20.84
N THR A 1011 62.27 0.36 -19.84
CA THR A 1011 62.40 0.04 -18.40
C THR A 1011 61.09 0.15 -17.63
N ALA A 1012 59.97 0.40 -18.33
CA ALA A 1012 58.66 0.60 -17.71
C ALA A 1012 58.05 -0.67 -17.09
N LEU A 1013 58.74 -1.81 -17.24
CA LEU A 1013 58.58 -3.03 -16.45
C LEU A 1013 59.96 -3.54 -16.05
N THR A 1014 60.06 -4.15 -14.87
CA THR A 1014 61.26 -4.86 -14.40
C THR A 1014 61.44 -6.20 -15.12
N ALA A 1015 62.66 -6.74 -15.12
CA ALA A 1015 62.94 -8.07 -15.66
C ALA A 1015 62.10 -9.17 -14.99
N THR A 1016 61.85 -9.05 -13.68
CA THR A 1016 60.99 -9.99 -12.93
C THR A 1016 59.54 -9.94 -13.39
N GLN A 1017 59.00 -8.76 -13.69
CA GLN A 1017 57.63 -8.61 -14.22
C GLN A 1017 57.54 -9.16 -15.65
N LEU A 1018 58.52 -8.87 -16.52
CA LEU A 1018 58.57 -9.42 -17.87
C LEU A 1018 58.61 -10.96 -17.88
N GLY A 1019 59.33 -11.57 -16.92
CA GLY A 1019 59.36 -13.02 -16.72
C GLY A 1019 58.04 -13.65 -16.24
N LYS A 1020 57.08 -12.83 -15.80
CA LYS A 1020 55.74 -13.25 -15.36
C LYS A 1020 54.67 -13.13 -16.45
N ILE A 1021 55.03 -12.65 -17.64
CA ILE A 1021 54.12 -12.55 -18.79
C ILE A 1021 54.19 -13.83 -19.61
N SER A 1022 53.03 -14.35 -19.98
CA SER A 1022 52.88 -15.49 -20.87
C SER A 1022 51.87 -15.19 -21.97
N SER A 1023 52.10 -15.74 -23.17
CA SER A 1023 51.14 -15.74 -24.27
C SER A 1023 51.39 -17.00 -25.10
N ALA A 1024 50.33 -17.60 -25.65
CA ALA A 1024 50.48 -18.81 -26.45
C ALA A 1024 51.41 -18.57 -27.65
N GLY A 1025 52.36 -19.47 -27.87
CA GLY A 1025 53.33 -19.38 -28.98
C GLY A 1025 54.58 -18.54 -28.70
N PHE A 1026 54.73 -17.94 -27.51
CA PHE A 1026 55.89 -17.09 -27.17
C PHE A 1026 56.58 -17.53 -25.88
N THR A 1027 57.91 -17.42 -25.84
CA THR A 1027 58.74 -17.92 -24.72
C THR A 1027 59.32 -16.82 -23.83
N SER A 1028 59.44 -15.59 -24.32
CA SER A 1028 59.92 -14.45 -23.54
C SER A 1028 59.45 -13.12 -24.11
N PHE A 1029 59.48 -12.09 -23.26
CA PHE A 1029 59.02 -10.74 -23.61
C PHE A 1029 60.04 -9.68 -23.21
N SER A 1030 60.05 -8.57 -23.93
CA SER A 1030 60.80 -7.35 -23.62
C SER A 1030 59.95 -6.12 -23.96
N LEU A 1031 60.42 -4.93 -23.57
CA LEU A 1031 59.83 -3.67 -24.03
C LEU A 1031 60.75 -3.01 -25.05
N ASN A 1032 60.18 -2.42 -26.11
CA ASN A 1032 60.94 -1.55 -27.03
C ASN A 1032 61.18 -0.16 -26.42
N SER A 1033 61.92 0.70 -27.13
CA SER A 1033 62.24 2.06 -26.67
C SER A 1033 61.02 2.95 -26.42
N SER A 1034 59.87 2.61 -27.00
CA SER A 1034 58.59 3.31 -26.80
C SER A 1034 57.69 2.64 -25.75
N GLY A 1035 58.15 1.60 -25.06
CA GLY A 1035 57.39 0.89 -24.02
C GLY A 1035 56.42 -0.18 -24.54
N TYR A 1036 56.41 -0.50 -25.84
CA TYR A 1036 55.56 -1.58 -26.35
C TYR A 1036 56.15 -2.95 -26.05
N LEU A 1037 55.29 -3.89 -25.67
CA LEU A 1037 55.65 -5.28 -25.42
C LEU A 1037 56.01 -5.99 -26.73
N ILE A 1038 57.25 -6.47 -26.80
CA ILE A 1038 57.77 -7.30 -27.88
C ILE A 1038 57.80 -8.74 -27.39
N ALA A 1039 57.19 -9.64 -28.15
CA ALA A 1039 57.44 -11.07 -27.97
C ALA A 1039 58.76 -11.43 -28.66
N ASN A 1040 59.69 -11.94 -27.87
CA ASN A 1040 60.94 -12.48 -28.37
C ASN A 1040 60.70 -13.96 -28.66
N SER A 1041 60.50 -14.30 -29.94
CA SER A 1041 60.64 -15.70 -30.34
C SER A 1041 62.09 -16.10 -30.07
N THR A 1042 62.36 -17.18 -29.33
CA THR A 1042 63.54 -17.97 -29.73
C THR A 1042 63.29 -18.34 -31.19
N ALA A 1043 64.19 -17.91 -32.08
CA ALA A 1043 64.13 -18.24 -33.50
C ALA A 1043 63.70 -19.70 -33.67
N PRO A 1044 62.81 -20.03 -34.63
CA PRO A 1044 62.33 -21.39 -34.80
C PRO A 1044 63.56 -22.30 -34.98
N THR A 1045 63.85 -23.12 -33.98
CA THR A 1045 64.80 -24.20 -34.16
C THR A 1045 64.05 -25.35 -34.83
N TYR A 1046 64.73 -26.05 -35.73
CA TYR A 1046 64.23 -27.25 -36.39
C TYR A 1046 63.58 -28.24 -35.40
N THR A 1047 64.09 -28.31 -34.17
CA THR A 1047 63.55 -29.12 -33.07
C THR A 1047 62.08 -28.79 -32.79
N ASN A 1048 61.72 -27.51 -32.64
CA ASN A 1048 60.34 -27.07 -32.30
C ASN A 1048 59.33 -27.33 -33.43
N TRP A 1049 59.77 -27.21 -34.69
CA TRP A 1049 58.96 -27.57 -35.86
C TRP A 1049 58.74 -29.10 -35.93
N SER A 1050 59.78 -29.89 -35.67
CA SER A 1050 59.73 -31.36 -35.76
C SER A 1050 58.85 -32.04 -34.70
N THR A 1051 58.74 -31.47 -33.49
CA THR A 1051 57.87 -32.00 -32.42
C THR A 1051 56.39 -31.72 -32.66
N THR A 1052 56.06 -30.62 -33.36
CA THR A 1052 54.68 -30.19 -33.58
C THR A 1052 54.05 -30.87 -34.79
N ASN A 1053 54.83 -31.07 -35.86
CA ASN A 1053 54.31 -31.57 -37.14
C ASN A 1053 54.57 -33.07 -37.39
N GLY A 1054 55.39 -33.72 -36.55
CA GLY A 1054 55.76 -35.13 -36.72
C GLY A 1054 56.55 -35.39 -38.02
N THR A 1055 57.28 -36.49 -38.07
CA THR A 1055 58.11 -36.87 -39.22
C THR A 1055 57.34 -37.46 -40.41
N ALA A 1056 56.00 -37.38 -40.43
CA ALA A 1056 55.16 -38.21 -41.31
C ALA A 1056 53.86 -37.55 -41.83
N GLY A 1057 53.86 -36.24 -42.10
CA GLY A 1057 52.74 -35.54 -42.75
C GLY A 1057 52.62 -35.85 -44.25
N ALA A 1058 51.40 -36.00 -44.76
CA ALA A 1058 51.10 -36.30 -46.17
C ALA A 1058 51.09 -35.01 -47.03
N PHE A 1059 51.44 -35.14 -48.33
CA PHE A 1059 51.58 -34.08 -49.35
C PHE A 1059 50.35 -33.17 -49.56
N THR A 1060 49.21 -33.48 -48.95
CA THR A 1060 47.94 -32.75 -49.12
C THR A 1060 47.49 -31.98 -47.87
N ALA A 1061 48.31 -31.91 -46.83
CA ALA A 1061 48.02 -31.16 -45.62
C ALA A 1061 48.64 -29.75 -45.69
N ASP A 1062 47.91 -28.78 -45.14
CA ASP A 1062 48.29 -27.37 -45.00
C ASP A 1062 49.08 -27.21 -43.69
N HIS A 1063 50.41 -27.09 -43.78
CA HIS A 1063 51.31 -27.22 -42.61
C HIS A 1063 51.69 -25.88 -41.98
N ASP A 1064 51.39 -24.75 -42.63
CA ASP A 1064 51.50 -23.41 -42.05
C ASP A 1064 50.14 -22.79 -41.69
N ASN A 1065 49.03 -23.52 -41.92
CA ASN A 1065 47.67 -23.22 -41.49
C ASN A 1065 47.11 -21.95 -42.16
N ASP A 1066 47.54 -21.66 -43.40
CA ASP A 1066 47.08 -20.52 -44.19
C ASP A 1066 45.74 -20.78 -44.92
N GLY A 1067 45.23 -22.01 -44.83
CA GLY A 1067 43.97 -22.47 -45.41
C GLY A 1067 44.11 -23.04 -46.82
N VAL A 1068 45.33 -23.13 -47.37
CA VAL A 1068 45.59 -23.58 -48.74
C VAL A 1068 46.74 -24.58 -48.75
N ALA A 1069 46.44 -25.87 -48.92
CA ALA A 1069 47.47 -26.88 -49.21
C ALA A 1069 48.19 -26.53 -50.55
N ASN A 1070 49.36 -25.89 -50.48
CA ASN A 1070 50.06 -25.37 -51.64
C ASN A 1070 51.58 -25.61 -51.56
N GLY A 1071 52.19 -25.85 -52.73
CA GLY A 1071 53.60 -26.23 -52.85
C GLY A 1071 54.63 -25.13 -52.54
N ILE A 1072 54.31 -24.08 -51.76
CA ILE A 1072 55.33 -23.20 -51.15
C ILE A 1072 56.26 -24.00 -50.21
N GLU A 1073 55.89 -25.23 -49.89
CA GLU A 1073 56.45 -26.05 -48.82
C GLU A 1073 57.52 -27.08 -49.24
N TYR A 1074 58.05 -27.07 -50.48
CA TYR A 1074 59.17 -27.98 -50.84
C TYR A 1074 60.17 -27.38 -51.86
N PHE A 1075 61.43 -27.23 -51.44
CA PHE A 1075 62.57 -26.92 -52.32
C PHE A 1075 63.34 -28.21 -52.67
N LEU A 1076 63.75 -28.34 -53.94
CA LEU A 1076 64.26 -29.57 -54.56
C LEU A 1076 65.50 -30.23 -53.92
N GLY A 1077 65.39 -31.54 -53.67
CA GLY A 1077 66.47 -32.53 -53.70
C GLY A 1077 65.94 -33.95 -53.90
N GLY A 1078 66.26 -34.60 -55.02
CA GLY A 1078 65.68 -35.88 -55.45
C GLY A 1078 66.04 -37.12 -54.60
N ASN A 1079 65.24 -38.20 -54.79
CA ASN A 1079 65.20 -39.50 -54.09
C ASN A 1079 66.57 -40.09 -53.65
N SER A 1080 66.73 -40.74 -52.49
CA SER A 1080 65.79 -41.43 -51.59
C SER A 1080 66.37 -41.52 -50.18
N ASN A 1081 65.50 -41.38 -49.18
CA ASN A 1081 65.67 -41.64 -47.74
C ASN A 1081 66.91 -41.09 -46.99
N THR A 1082 66.62 -40.38 -45.91
CA THR A 1082 67.51 -39.97 -44.80
C THR A 1082 68.43 -38.75 -44.99
N THR A 1083 67.90 -37.62 -44.49
CA THR A 1083 68.60 -36.47 -43.85
C THR A 1083 69.60 -35.65 -44.69
N GLY A 1084 69.13 -34.50 -45.20
CA GLY A 1084 69.98 -33.39 -45.65
C GLY A 1084 69.17 -32.11 -45.88
N GLN A 1085 69.58 -31.01 -45.24
CA GLN A 1085 68.98 -29.66 -45.36
C GLN A 1085 69.29 -29.00 -46.72
N THR A 1086 68.45 -28.05 -47.17
CA THR A 1086 68.82 -27.06 -48.20
C THR A 1086 68.82 -25.64 -47.61
N PRO A 1087 69.70 -24.73 -48.06
CA PRO A 1087 69.63 -23.31 -47.72
C PRO A 1087 68.37 -22.66 -48.30
N LEU A 1088 67.83 -21.66 -47.59
CA LEU A 1088 66.81 -20.74 -48.12
C LEU A 1088 67.28 -20.12 -49.45
N PRO A 1089 66.37 -19.79 -50.38
CA PRO A 1089 66.75 -19.02 -51.54
C PRO A 1089 67.40 -17.70 -51.10
N GLY A 1090 68.54 -17.37 -51.71
CA GLY A 1090 69.25 -16.15 -51.40
C GLY A 1090 68.46 -14.95 -51.92
N VAL A 1091 68.00 -14.08 -51.03
CA VAL A 1091 67.36 -12.81 -51.41
C VAL A 1091 68.37 -11.69 -51.25
N THR A 1092 68.61 -10.94 -52.31
CA THR A 1092 69.49 -9.76 -52.28
C THR A 1092 68.79 -8.55 -52.88
N ASN A 1093 69.00 -7.39 -52.27
CA ASN A 1093 68.57 -6.10 -52.80
C ASN A 1093 69.80 -5.21 -52.92
N THR A 1094 70.31 -5.03 -54.13
CA THR A 1094 71.50 -4.22 -54.40
C THR A 1094 71.13 -3.10 -55.36
N SER A 1095 71.41 -1.85 -54.96
CA SER A 1095 71.11 -0.66 -55.76
C SER A 1095 69.65 -0.58 -56.25
N GLY A 1096 68.69 -1.02 -55.43
CA GLY A 1096 67.26 -0.98 -55.76
C GLY A 1096 66.77 -2.13 -56.65
N THR A 1097 67.63 -3.08 -57.00
CA THR A 1097 67.28 -4.29 -57.75
C THR A 1097 67.15 -5.47 -56.80
N LEU A 1098 65.92 -5.99 -56.66
CA LEU A 1098 65.64 -7.19 -55.87
C LEU A 1098 65.89 -8.44 -56.73
N THR A 1099 66.58 -9.42 -56.16
CA THR A 1099 66.77 -10.74 -56.78
C THR A 1099 66.51 -11.87 -55.79
N ILE A 1100 66.01 -13.00 -56.29
CA ILE A 1100 65.83 -14.25 -55.55
C ILE A 1100 66.61 -15.34 -56.27
N THR A 1101 67.49 -16.05 -55.55
CA THR A 1101 68.35 -17.08 -56.11
C THR A 1101 68.05 -18.45 -55.52
N TRP A 1102 67.68 -19.40 -56.37
CA TRP A 1102 67.52 -20.81 -56.05
C TRP A 1102 68.74 -21.60 -56.51
N THR A 1103 69.37 -22.35 -55.62
CA THR A 1103 70.50 -23.21 -55.96
C THR A 1103 70.04 -24.66 -56.10
N LYS A 1104 70.11 -25.19 -57.32
CA LYS A 1104 69.90 -26.60 -57.64
C LYS A 1104 71.08 -27.43 -57.12
N SER A 1105 70.83 -28.62 -56.59
CA SER A 1105 71.91 -29.57 -56.30
C SER A 1105 72.61 -29.98 -57.61
N ALA A 1106 73.93 -30.15 -57.56
CA ALA A 1106 74.72 -30.71 -58.66
C ALA A 1106 74.27 -32.14 -59.05
N THR A 1107 73.58 -32.85 -58.15
CA THR A 1107 73.11 -34.22 -58.34
C THR A 1107 71.65 -34.33 -58.76
N TYR A 1108 70.88 -33.23 -58.81
CA TYR A 1108 69.49 -33.27 -59.28
C TYR A 1108 69.47 -33.37 -60.82
N PRO A 1109 68.90 -34.44 -61.41
CA PRO A 1109 68.96 -34.67 -62.87
C PRO A 1109 68.04 -33.73 -63.66
N GLY A 1110 67.12 -33.03 -62.98
CA GLY A 1110 66.16 -32.17 -63.65
C GLY A 1110 66.83 -31.00 -64.39
N THR A 1111 66.23 -30.62 -65.50
CA THR A 1111 66.66 -29.52 -66.37
C THR A 1111 65.65 -28.37 -66.30
N TYR A 1112 66.12 -27.12 -66.27
CA TYR A 1112 65.24 -25.94 -66.22
C TYR A 1112 64.42 -25.84 -67.52
N GLY A 1113 63.14 -25.52 -67.41
CA GLY A 1113 62.20 -25.46 -68.55
C GLY A 1113 61.63 -26.81 -68.96
N THR A 1114 62.03 -27.90 -68.30
CA THR A 1114 61.47 -29.25 -68.52
C THR A 1114 61.03 -29.92 -67.22
N ASN A 1115 61.86 -29.89 -66.16
CA ASN A 1115 61.55 -30.52 -64.87
C ASN A 1115 61.24 -29.51 -63.76
N PHE A 1116 61.66 -28.26 -63.95
CA PHE A 1116 61.35 -27.17 -63.04
C PHE A 1116 61.52 -25.85 -63.78
N TRP A 1117 60.84 -24.81 -63.32
CA TRP A 1117 60.89 -23.48 -63.91
C TRP A 1117 60.49 -22.44 -62.88
N ILE A 1118 60.97 -21.22 -63.05
CA ILE A 1118 60.48 -20.10 -62.26
C ILE A 1118 59.20 -19.60 -62.93
N GLU A 1119 58.15 -19.36 -62.17
CA GLU A 1119 56.94 -18.70 -62.63
C GLU A 1119 56.77 -17.39 -61.89
N SER A 1120 56.21 -16.40 -62.58
CA SER A 1120 55.79 -15.14 -61.97
C SER A 1120 54.31 -14.87 -62.22
N THR A 1121 53.72 -14.02 -61.39
CA THR A 1121 52.35 -13.52 -61.56
C THR A 1121 52.21 -12.15 -60.88
N ASP A 1122 51.29 -11.32 -61.36
CA ASP A 1122 50.96 -10.04 -60.72
C ASP A 1122 50.03 -10.23 -59.50
N THR A 1123 49.35 -11.39 -59.40
CA THR A 1123 48.44 -11.72 -58.28
C THR A 1123 48.56 -13.19 -57.89
N LEU A 1124 48.48 -13.50 -56.59
CA LEU A 1124 48.57 -14.88 -56.06
C LEU A 1124 47.57 -15.85 -56.72
N THR A 1125 46.38 -15.36 -57.11
CA THR A 1125 45.30 -16.13 -57.73
C THR A 1125 45.26 -16.02 -59.25
N GLY A 1126 46.19 -15.27 -59.86
CA GLY A 1126 46.26 -15.05 -61.29
C GLY A 1126 46.88 -16.20 -62.08
N THR A 1127 46.91 -16.05 -63.41
CA THR A 1127 47.61 -17.00 -64.27
C THR A 1127 49.12 -16.85 -64.07
N TRP A 1128 49.77 -17.91 -63.61
CA TRP A 1128 51.22 -17.95 -63.45
C TRP A 1128 51.90 -18.11 -64.81
N THR A 1129 52.84 -17.24 -65.13
CA THR A 1129 53.61 -17.26 -66.37
C THR A 1129 54.99 -17.82 -66.13
N THR A 1130 55.37 -18.84 -66.91
CA THR A 1130 56.72 -19.41 -66.89
C THR A 1130 57.74 -18.41 -67.40
N GLU A 1131 58.78 -18.19 -66.60
CA GLU A 1131 59.91 -17.33 -66.93
C GLU A 1131 60.99 -18.15 -67.65
N THR A 1132 61.42 -17.67 -68.81
CA THR A 1132 62.50 -18.31 -69.59
C THR A 1132 63.87 -17.82 -69.14
N VAL A 1133 64.87 -18.71 -69.12
CA VAL A 1133 66.27 -18.32 -68.89
C VAL A 1133 66.71 -17.34 -69.97
N GLY A 1134 67.33 -16.23 -69.56
CA GLY A 1134 67.72 -15.12 -70.44
C GLY A 1134 66.75 -13.94 -70.42
N GLY A 1135 65.57 -14.08 -69.80
CA GLY A 1135 64.68 -12.97 -69.43
C GLY A 1135 64.99 -12.43 -68.05
N ASN A 1136 63.99 -12.41 -67.16
CA ASN A 1136 64.18 -12.05 -65.75
C ASN A 1136 64.94 -13.13 -64.95
N VAL A 1137 65.14 -14.31 -65.53
CA VAL A 1137 65.87 -15.42 -64.91
C VAL A 1137 67.26 -15.54 -65.52
N THR A 1138 68.28 -15.49 -64.67
CA THR A 1138 69.67 -15.81 -65.01
C THR A 1138 70.08 -17.13 -64.38
N GLN A 1139 70.78 -17.97 -65.14
CA GLN A 1139 71.36 -19.20 -64.64
C GLN A 1139 72.88 -19.03 -64.51
N ASN A 1140 73.41 -19.28 -63.32
CA ASN A 1140 74.84 -19.29 -63.04
C ASN A 1140 75.23 -20.63 -62.42
N GLY A 1141 75.74 -21.55 -63.26
CA GLY A 1141 75.99 -22.94 -62.87
C GLY A 1141 74.70 -23.63 -62.44
N ASN A 1142 74.66 -24.06 -61.18
CA ASN A 1142 73.47 -24.67 -60.59
C ASN A 1142 72.53 -23.67 -59.90
N ALA A 1143 72.85 -22.38 -59.88
CA ALA A 1143 71.99 -21.34 -59.32
C ALA A 1143 71.12 -20.69 -60.39
N PHE A 1144 69.85 -20.44 -60.07
CA PHE A 1144 68.87 -19.76 -60.90
C PHE A 1144 68.39 -18.53 -60.14
N THR A 1145 68.63 -17.35 -60.69
CA THR A 1145 68.32 -16.07 -60.07
C THR A 1145 67.21 -15.38 -60.84
N TYR A 1146 66.09 -15.11 -60.19
CA TYR A 1146 65.07 -14.21 -60.72
C TYR A 1146 65.35 -12.78 -60.27
N THR A 1147 65.41 -11.86 -61.22
CA THR A 1147 65.57 -10.43 -61.00
C THR A 1147 64.25 -9.72 -61.24
N PHE A 1148 63.79 -8.95 -60.26
CA PHE A 1148 62.53 -8.23 -60.39
C PHE A 1148 62.65 -7.05 -61.36
N PRO A 1149 61.74 -6.91 -62.33
CA PRO A 1149 61.68 -5.72 -63.17
C PRO A 1149 61.44 -4.47 -62.32
N ALA A 1150 62.18 -3.40 -62.61
CA ALA A 1150 62.08 -2.14 -61.88
C ALA A 1150 60.65 -1.61 -61.85
N GLY A 1151 60.15 -1.27 -60.65
CA GLY A 1151 58.81 -0.71 -60.46
C GLY A 1151 57.65 -1.70 -60.50
N THR A 1152 57.90 -3.02 -60.58
CA THR A 1152 56.84 -4.04 -60.58
C THR A 1152 56.71 -4.75 -59.23
N ARG A 1153 55.46 -5.02 -58.81
CA ARG A 1153 55.16 -5.90 -57.66
C ARG A 1153 54.63 -7.21 -58.20
N ARG A 1154 55.45 -8.26 -58.15
CA ARG A 1154 55.11 -9.59 -58.65
C ARG A 1154 55.32 -10.65 -57.58
N PHE A 1155 54.57 -11.73 -57.66
CA PHE A 1155 54.86 -12.97 -56.97
C PHE A 1155 55.71 -13.84 -57.89
N VAL A 1156 56.65 -14.56 -57.30
CA VAL A 1156 57.59 -15.42 -58.03
C VAL A 1156 57.74 -16.72 -57.25
N ARG A 1157 57.70 -17.84 -57.95
CA ARG A 1157 57.89 -19.17 -57.36
C ARG A 1157 58.78 -20.03 -58.23
N LEU A 1158 59.40 -21.04 -57.62
CA LEU A 1158 59.96 -22.18 -58.34
C LEU A 1158 58.86 -23.23 -58.46
N LYS A 1159 58.39 -23.50 -59.67
CA LYS A 1159 57.53 -24.65 -59.95
C LYS A 1159 58.40 -25.83 -60.35
N VAL A 1160 58.10 -26.97 -59.79
CA VAL A 1160 58.75 -28.25 -60.08
C VAL A 1160 57.67 -29.16 -60.64
N ASP A 1161 57.95 -29.78 -61.78
CA ASP A 1161 57.06 -30.84 -62.29
C ASP A 1161 57.38 -32.13 -61.53
N GLY A 1162 56.34 -32.74 -60.95
CA GLY A 1162 56.46 -33.92 -60.09
C GLY A 1162 56.99 -35.16 -60.81
#